data_AF-A0A9W4WJ49-F1
#
_entry.id   AF-A0A9W4WJ49-F1
#
_cell.length_a   1.000
_cell.length_b   1.000
_cell.length_c   1.000
_cell.angle_alpha   90.00
_cell.angle_beta   90.00
_cell.angle_gamma   90.00
#
_symmetry.space_group_name_H-M   'P 1'
#
loop_
_entity.id
_entity.type
_entity.pdbx_description
1 polymer ?
#
loop_
_entity_poly.entity_id
_entity_poly.type
_entity_poly.pdbx_seq_one_letter_code
_entity_poly.pdbx_strand_id
1 'polypeptide(L)'
;MNPSQFTRWSLYSFDYDGENLVPIWAVVKFERFTGEMDITSLECYPLSLHENVKDIIEEQKACGKLFLKCIRSSAKHHYYSGWTFITGLFAEPLLDDGGRELHFPEHIESEIVVDFKKTLQSYPGWETYSGSPQPWVGSSWDSEPYAEYPLKIWDEDARTFPQPRLSYPVNTSIVIEEQELYESEAKAWFDRDFFLGKKTNWKEWSWSDEDIALLPRRVFAYILRERKFTRIDVRSIEFNTNQGNLTLDQIQMKPERRRMIRSAVAAHFRGKQGPSTSDLDPIRGKGKGLVILLHGAPGVGKTATAEAVAAETERPLFPITCGDLGFSPAAVERSLKDIFRYAHLWNCILLFDEADVFLTQRERGGGNLERNALVGVFLRVLEYYSGILFLTTNRVGALDEGFRSRVHLSLCYPNLSLADTIKILEANLRRLPRLEYAKDGVARDGFLDVKDKGIIKFVRTQYEEYSESTGRNRGPWNGRQIRNAVQIAAGLALYDKQIEIEEDGEDNTPATLRAKHFEAVAGTTAEFEEYLKIVKIGDEEDQARRRQERADHWRAREIYDEDHSDRETRRRTQVARYRESSVDPGFSSSRPRKNSRPQRSDVLDRTQPAHRRRQDDMGGGRGAGREQQRPRGSRMTRPAQDDYHEDDDDMEDDNLRDQYDEEEEQDEYTHERRPQGGRTGAGRQRL
;
A
#
# COMPACT_ATOMS: atom_id res chain seq x y z
N MET A 1 58.01 -5.72 0.68
CA MET A 1 56.76 -4.92 0.54
C MET A 1 56.14 -4.91 1.92
N ASN A 2 55.65 -3.76 2.41
CA ASN A 2 55.26 -3.56 3.81
C ASN A 2 54.39 -4.71 4.36
N PRO A 3 54.73 -5.32 5.51
CA PRO A 3 53.87 -6.31 6.16
C PRO A 3 52.49 -5.67 6.39
N SER A 4 51.43 -6.39 6.00
CA SER A 4 50.05 -5.92 5.86
C SER A 4 49.65 -4.84 6.87
N GLN A 5 49.38 -3.62 6.38
CA GLN A 5 48.99 -2.43 7.17
C GLN A 5 47.71 -2.61 8.00
N PHE A 6 46.96 -3.69 7.81
CA PHE A 6 45.64 -3.89 8.39
C PHE A 6 45.48 -5.29 9.01
N THR A 7 44.78 -5.36 10.13
CA THR A 7 44.18 -6.60 10.65
C THR A 7 42.80 -6.77 10.01
N ARG A 8 42.42 -7.97 9.55
CA ARG A 8 41.14 -8.22 8.88
C ARG A 8 40.26 -9.15 9.70
N TRP A 9 39.01 -8.78 9.93
CA TRP A 9 37.99 -9.66 10.48
C TRP A 9 36.94 -9.97 9.43
N SER A 10 36.66 -11.26 9.24
CA SER A 10 35.56 -11.73 8.41
C SER A 10 34.34 -11.91 9.30
N LEU A 11 33.28 -11.15 9.02
CA LEU A 11 32.00 -11.19 9.70
C LEU A 11 30.97 -11.87 8.81
N TYR A 12 29.98 -12.52 9.43
CA TYR A 12 28.81 -13.00 8.74
C TYR A 12 27.54 -12.61 9.50
N SER A 13 26.45 -12.49 8.75
CA SER A 13 25.08 -12.34 9.26
C SER A 13 24.15 -13.11 8.32
N PHE A 14 22.84 -13.05 8.59
CA PHE A 14 21.83 -13.68 7.75
C PHE A 14 20.96 -12.61 7.09
N ASP A 15 20.54 -12.87 5.85
CA ASP A 15 19.50 -12.09 5.19
C ASP A 15 18.56 -13.02 4.41
N TYR A 16 17.44 -12.49 3.92
CA TYR A 16 16.42 -13.24 3.21
C TYR A 16 16.40 -12.86 1.73
N ASP A 17 16.68 -13.83 0.84
CA ASP A 17 16.72 -13.61 -0.62
C ASP A 17 15.31 -13.59 -1.27
N GLY A 18 14.25 -13.74 -0.46
CA GLY A 18 12.87 -13.88 -0.90
C GLY A 18 12.33 -15.31 -0.86
N GLU A 19 13.20 -16.30 -0.73
CA GLU A 19 12.86 -17.74 -0.62
C GLU A 19 13.58 -18.42 0.55
N ASN A 20 14.85 -18.11 0.75
CA ASN A 20 15.76 -18.71 1.71
C ASN A 20 16.45 -17.65 2.57
N LEU A 21 16.77 -18.04 3.81
CA LEU A 21 17.77 -17.33 4.59
C LEU A 21 19.16 -17.73 4.11
N VAL A 22 19.94 -16.75 3.73
CA VAL A 22 21.28 -16.91 3.17
C VAL A 22 22.29 -16.19 4.05
N PRO A 23 23.50 -16.76 4.23
CA PRO A 23 24.57 -16.05 4.91
C PRO A 23 25.09 -14.92 4.02
N ILE A 24 25.25 -13.74 4.62
CA ILE A 24 25.89 -12.57 4.03
C ILE A 24 27.21 -12.31 4.73
N TRP A 25 28.21 -11.81 3.99
CA TRP A 25 29.58 -11.66 4.47
C TRP A 25 30.04 -10.22 4.40
N ALA A 26 30.83 -9.81 5.39
CA ALA A 26 31.55 -8.55 5.39
C ALA A 26 32.98 -8.74 5.90
N VAL A 27 33.87 -7.84 5.49
CA VAL A 27 35.24 -7.80 5.98
C VAL A 27 35.50 -6.43 6.58
N VAL A 28 35.78 -6.40 7.88
CA VAL A 28 36.23 -5.20 8.58
C VAL A 28 37.76 -5.20 8.58
N LYS A 29 38.36 -4.04 8.27
CA LYS A 29 39.81 -3.85 8.25
C LYS A 29 40.18 -2.82 9.31
N PHE A 30 40.99 -3.22 10.27
CA PHE A 30 41.51 -2.33 11.30
C PHE A 30 42.89 -1.84 10.90
N GLU A 31 43.10 -0.54 11.00
CA GLU A 31 44.45 0.03 10.98
C GLU A 31 45.22 -0.43 12.21
N ARG A 32 46.51 -0.74 12.03
CA ARG A 32 47.38 -0.99 13.19
C ARG A 32 47.55 0.30 13.98
N PHE A 33 47.27 0.24 15.27
CA PHE A 33 47.59 1.29 16.23
C PHE A 33 48.79 0.88 17.10
N THR A 34 49.43 1.87 17.73
CA THR A 34 50.54 1.64 18.67
C THR A 34 50.09 1.99 20.08
N GLY A 35 50.55 1.22 21.08
CA GLY A 35 50.16 1.40 22.48
C GLY A 35 48.86 0.70 22.86
N GLU A 36 48.31 1.09 24.00
CA GLU A 36 47.04 0.59 24.52
C GLU A 36 45.88 1.49 24.08
N MET A 37 44.76 0.89 23.72
CA MET A 37 43.55 1.58 23.27
C MET A 37 42.35 0.90 23.90
N ASP A 38 41.32 1.68 24.26
CA ASP A 38 40.06 1.13 24.74
C ASP A 38 39.42 0.30 23.61
N ILE A 39 39.04 -0.95 23.91
CA ILE A 39 38.44 -1.86 22.91
C ILE A 39 37.15 -1.30 22.30
N THR A 40 36.41 -0.48 23.06
CA THR A 40 35.17 0.15 22.60
C THR A 40 35.40 1.29 21.61
N SER A 41 36.65 1.78 21.50
CA SER A 41 37.02 2.80 20.52
C SER A 41 37.38 2.23 19.14
N LEU A 42 37.45 0.91 19.00
CA LEU A 42 37.59 0.24 17.70
C LEU A 42 36.27 0.31 16.92
N GLU A 43 36.36 0.39 15.59
CA GLU A 43 35.17 0.39 14.69
C GLU A 43 34.28 -0.85 14.88
N CYS A 44 34.88 -1.97 15.27
CA CYS A 44 34.19 -3.23 15.56
C CYS A 44 34.96 -3.99 16.64
N TYR A 45 34.24 -4.59 17.59
CA TYR A 45 34.80 -5.37 18.68
C TYR A 45 33.79 -6.44 19.15
N PRO A 46 34.23 -7.48 19.89
CA PRO A 46 33.35 -8.56 20.31
C PRO A 46 32.29 -8.04 21.28
N LEU A 47 31.02 -8.39 21.00
CA LEU A 47 29.88 -7.93 21.79
C LEU A 47 30.00 -8.29 23.28
N SER A 48 30.68 -9.38 23.62
CA SER A 48 30.91 -9.82 25.00
C SER A 48 31.67 -8.80 25.88
N LEU A 49 32.35 -7.83 25.26
CA LEU A 49 33.12 -6.79 25.95
C LEU A 49 32.34 -5.47 26.09
N HIS A 50 31.13 -5.37 25.53
CA HIS A 50 30.28 -4.20 25.64
C HIS A 50 29.62 -4.12 27.04
N GLU A 51 29.44 -2.94 27.63
CA GLU A 51 28.83 -2.83 28.98
C GLU A 51 27.37 -3.36 29.03
N ASN A 52 26.58 -3.05 27.99
CA ASN A 52 25.16 -3.42 27.87
C ASN A 52 24.86 -4.71 27.07
N VAL A 53 25.72 -5.75 27.12
CA VAL A 53 25.55 -6.99 26.31
C VAL A 53 24.13 -7.56 26.39
N LYS A 54 23.58 -7.69 27.60
CA LYS A 54 22.28 -8.33 27.83
C LYS A 54 21.14 -7.59 27.14
N ASP A 55 21.13 -6.26 27.25
CA ASP A 55 20.08 -5.42 26.66
C ASP A 55 20.17 -5.43 25.14
N ILE A 56 21.39 -5.37 24.59
CA ILE A 56 21.61 -5.46 23.13
C ILE A 56 21.10 -6.80 22.60
N ILE A 57 21.47 -7.92 23.24
CA ILE A 57 21.04 -9.25 22.81
C ILE A 57 19.51 -9.39 22.89
N GLU A 58 18.87 -8.92 23.96
CA GLU A 58 17.41 -8.99 24.08
C GLU A 58 16.69 -8.11 23.04
N GLU A 59 17.21 -6.92 22.73
CA GLU A 59 16.69 -6.08 21.65
C GLU A 59 16.82 -6.77 20.29
N GLN A 60 17.99 -7.35 19.98
CA GLN A 60 18.21 -8.05 18.72
C GLN A 60 17.34 -9.31 18.60
N LYS A 61 17.15 -10.05 19.69
CA LYS A 61 16.18 -11.17 19.71
C LYS A 61 14.77 -10.70 19.42
N ALA A 62 14.34 -9.58 20.01
CA ALA A 62 13.02 -9.00 19.75
C ALA A 62 12.88 -8.63 18.27
N CYS A 63 13.89 -7.99 17.69
CA CYS A 63 13.94 -7.67 16.27
C CYS A 63 13.88 -8.91 15.38
N GLY A 64 14.70 -9.92 15.64
CA GLY A 64 14.74 -11.16 14.88
C GLY A 64 13.41 -11.92 14.93
N LYS A 65 12.70 -11.90 16.07
CA LYS A 65 11.33 -12.44 16.18
C LYS A 65 10.35 -11.71 15.26
N LEU A 66 10.42 -10.38 15.19
CA LEU A 66 9.59 -9.59 14.27
C LEU A 66 9.97 -9.83 12.80
N PHE A 67 11.25 -10.00 12.50
CA PHE A 67 11.74 -10.32 11.15
C PHE A 67 11.22 -11.69 10.70
N LEU A 68 11.36 -12.72 11.55
CA LEU A 68 10.78 -14.04 11.30
C LEU A 68 9.27 -13.97 11.08
N LYS A 69 8.57 -13.12 11.84
CA LYS A 69 7.14 -12.88 11.64
C LYS A 69 6.87 -12.33 10.24
N CYS A 70 7.66 -11.37 9.75
CA CYS A 70 7.51 -10.83 8.39
C CYS A 70 7.69 -11.89 7.31
N ILE A 71 8.73 -12.72 7.38
CA ILE A 71 9.06 -13.68 6.31
C ILE A 71 8.25 -14.98 6.40
N ARG A 72 7.72 -15.34 7.58
CA ARG A 72 6.86 -16.52 7.78
C ARG A 72 5.37 -16.23 7.62
N SER A 73 4.95 -14.99 7.85
CA SER A 73 3.54 -14.63 7.77
C SER A 73 3.01 -14.86 6.36
N SER A 74 1.86 -15.53 6.26
CA SER A 74 1.10 -15.59 5.01
C SER A 74 0.52 -14.23 4.62
N ALA A 75 0.24 -13.38 5.62
CA ALA A 75 -0.19 -12.01 5.42
C ALA A 75 1.05 -11.12 5.21
N LYS A 76 1.20 -10.59 4.00
CA LYS A 76 2.30 -9.69 3.63
C LYS A 76 1.96 -8.21 3.88
N HIS A 77 0.71 -7.92 4.19
CA HIS A 77 0.15 -6.57 4.31
C HIS A 77 0.20 -6.08 5.75
N HIS A 78 0.88 -4.96 5.97
CA HIS A 78 1.06 -4.36 7.28
C HIS A 78 0.90 -2.83 7.22
N TYR A 79 0.84 -2.17 8.37
CA TYR A 79 0.98 -0.71 8.44
C TYR A 79 2.38 -0.38 8.95
N TYR A 80 2.96 0.71 8.45
CA TYR A 80 4.28 1.17 8.85
C TYR A 80 4.22 2.62 9.28
N SER A 81 4.83 2.91 10.43
CA SER A 81 5.01 4.25 10.97
C SER A 81 6.42 4.39 11.51
N GLY A 82 7.33 4.95 10.72
CA GLY A 82 8.72 5.12 11.13
C GLY A 82 9.66 5.63 10.04
N TRP A 83 10.94 5.68 10.36
CA TRP A 83 12.00 6.18 9.47
C TRP A 83 12.59 5.06 8.61
N THR A 84 12.95 5.36 7.36
CA THR A 84 13.67 4.42 6.47
C THR A 84 15.15 4.31 6.81
N PHE A 85 15.80 3.26 6.31
CA PHE A 85 17.25 3.12 6.36
C PHE A 85 17.95 3.95 5.28
N ILE A 86 19.07 4.56 5.66
CA ILE A 86 20.03 5.21 4.76
C ILE A 86 21.33 4.41 4.59
N THR A 87 21.57 3.45 5.48
CA THR A 87 22.72 2.53 5.44
C THR A 87 22.28 1.08 5.44
N GLY A 88 23.10 0.22 4.85
CA GLY A 88 22.89 -1.22 4.79
C GLY A 88 23.32 -1.94 6.07
N LEU A 89 23.39 -3.27 5.99
CA LEU A 89 23.61 -4.12 7.17
C LEU A 89 25.01 -3.98 7.75
N PHE A 90 25.99 -3.59 6.94
CA PHE A 90 27.37 -3.37 7.33
C PHE A 90 27.75 -1.89 7.22
N ALA A 91 26.77 -1.01 7.42
CA ALA A 91 26.90 0.45 7.34
C ALA A 91 27.28 1.01 5.95
N GLU A 92 27.19 0.22 4.89
CA GLU A 92 27.38 0.69 3.52
C GLU A 92 26.30 1.71 3.12
N PRO A 93 26.63 2.78 2.38
CA PRO A 93 25.62 3.75 1.94
C PRO A 93 24.61 3.08 1.01
N LEU A 94 23.32 3.34 1.25
CA LEU A 94 22.25 2.84 0.39
C LEU A 94 22.01 3.80 -0.75
N LEU A 95 21.74 3.24 -1.94
CA LEU A 95 21.44 4.00 -3.13
C LEU A 95 19.93 4.03 -3.41
N ASP A 96 19.48 5.15 -3.98
CA ASP A 96 18.16 5.32 -4.58
C ASP A 96 18.07 4.65 -5.97
N ASP A 97 16.91 4.74 -6.60
CA ASP A 97 16.63 4.17 -7.93
C ASP A 97 17.50 4.80 -9.04
N GLY A 98 18.02 6.01 -8.82
CA GLY A 98 18.92 6.73 -9.72
C GLY A 98 20.40 6.49 -9.43
N GLY A 99 20.74 5.63 -8.47
CA GLY A 99 22.11 5.33 -8.06
C GLY A 99 22.75 6.38 -7.17
N ARG A 100 21.97 7.29 -6.58
CA ARG A 100 22.45 8.34 -5.67
C ARG A 100 22.37 7.86 -4.23
N GLU A 101 23.34 8.24 -3.41
CA GLU A 101 23.34 7.91 -1.98
C GLU A 101 22.16 8.55 -1.25
N LEU A 102 21.53 7.77 -0.38
CA LEU A 102 20.49 8.24 0.52
C LEU A 102 21.12 8.97 1.69
N HIS A 103 21.05 10.30 1.69
CA HIS A 103 21.58 11.12 2.78
C HIS A 103 20.58 11.36 3.91
N PHE A 104 19.28 11.33 3.61
CA PHE A 104 18.22 11.67 4.56
C PHE A 104 17.22 10.51 4.69
N PRO A 105 16.94 10.03 5.91
CA PRO A 105 15.88 9.06 6.11
C PRO A 105 14.53 9.72 5.85
N GLU A 106 13.59 8.96 5.32
CA GLU A 106 12.22 9.39 5.09
C GLU A 106 11.32 8.82 6.18
N HIS A 107 10.47 9.65 6.79
CA HIS A 107 9.42 9.16 7.67
C HIS A 107 8.22 8.70 6.83
N ILE A 108 7.81 7.46 6.99
CA ILE A 108 6.72 6.85 6.22
C ILE A 108 5.59 6.46 7.17
N GLU A 109 4.38 6.88 6.81
CA GLU A 109 3.11 6.52 7.47
C GLU A 109 2.13 5.97 6.43
N SER A 110 2.21 4.66 6.19
CA SER A 110 1.58 4.06 5.02
C SER A 110 1.30 2.58 5.20
N GLU A 111 0.33 2.08 4.44
CA GLU A 111 0.18 0.64 4.27
C GLU A 111 1.33 0.11 3.42
N ILE A 112 1.85 -1.04 3.82
CA ILE A 112 3.00 -1.67 3.18
C ILE A 112 2.70 -3.11 2.79
N VAL A 113 3.41 -3.59 1.77
CA VAL A 113 3.46 -5.01 1.43
C VAL A 113 4.90 -5.50 1.50
N VAL A 114 5.17 -6.41 2.44
CA VAL A 114 6.49 -7.05 2.59
C VAL A 114 6.70 -8.07 1.47
N ASP A 115 7.66 -7.80 0.58
CA ASP A 115 7.96 -8.66 -0.57
C ASP A 115 9.42 -8.57 -1.01
N PHE A 116 10.28 -9.33 -0.32
CA PHE A 116 11.72 -9.43 -0.62
C PHE A 116 11.98 -9.89 -2.05
N LYS A 117 11.33 -10.98 -2.48
CA LYS A 117 11.51 -11.55 -3.82
C LYS A 117 11.22 -10.54 -4.92
N LYS A 118 10.10 -9.81 -4.80
CA LYS A 118 9.75 -8.81 -5.82
C LYS A 118 10.66 -7.58 -5.75
N THR A 119 11.08 -7.18 -4.56
CA THR A 119 12.02 -6.07 -4.37
C THR A 119 13.34 -6.38 -5.07
N LEU A 120 13.96 -7.52 -4.78
CA LEU A 120 15.26 -7.92 -5.34
C LEU A 120 15.20 -8.18 -6.85
N GLN A 121 14.06 -8.64 -7.38
CA GLN A 121 13.85 -8.71 -8.83
C GLN A 121 13.81 -7.33 -9.51
N SER A 122 13.25 -6.33 -8.83
CA SER A 122 13.16 -4.96 -9.35
C SER A 122 14.49 -4.21 -9.17
N TYR A 123 15.20 -4.51 -8.08
CA TYR A 123 16.46 -3.88 -7.69
C TYR A 123 17.51 -4.96 -7.35
N PRO A 124 18.13 -5.61 -8.35
CA PRO A 124 19.16 -6.63 -8.09
C PRO A 124 20.36 -6.10 -7.30
N GLY A 125 20.71 -4.82 -7.49
CA GLY A 125 21.80 -4.16 -6.74
C GLY A 125 21.49 -3.89 -5.27
N TRP A 126 20.26 -4.19 -4.79
CA TRP A 126 19.92 -4.08 -3.37
C TRP A 126 20.26 -5.34 -2.58
N GLU A 127 20.65 -6.41 -3.26
CA GLU A 127 21.16 -7.62 -2.64
C GLU A 127 22.47 -7.31 -1.91
N THR A 128 22.51 -7.58 -0.61
CA THR A 128 23.73 -7.40 0.19
C THR A 128 24.67 -8.55 -0.16
N TYR A 129 25.75 -8.23 -0.88
CA TYR A 129 26.86 -9.09 -1.32
C TYR A 129 26.73 -10.57 -0.92
N SER A 130 26.07 -11.35 -1.79
CA SER A 130 26.20 -12.81 -1.84
C SER A 130 27.56 -13.20 -2.42
N GLY A 131 28.63 -12.63 -1.88
CA GLY A 131 29.96 -13.19 -2.06
C GLY A 131 29.92 -14.62 -1.51
N SER A 132 30.56 -15.57 -2.19
CA SER A 132 31.00 -16.78 -1.49
C SER A 132 31.66 -16.37 -0.16
N PRO A 133 31.60 -17.18 0.93
CA PRO A 133 32.55 -17.00 2.03
C PRO A 133 33.88 -16.75 1.33
N GLN A 134 34.59 -15.67 1.61
CA GLN A 134 35.94 -15.52 1.09
C GLN A 134 36.74 -16.51 1.95
N PRO A 135 36.83 -17.82 1.61
CA PRO A 135 37.54 -18.75 2.47
C PRO A 135 39.04 -18.50 2.29
N TRP A 136 39.38 -17.85 1.16
CA TRP A 136 40.62 -17.24 0.84
C TRP A 136 40.71 -15.97 1.68
N VAL A 137 41.29 -16.12 2.87
CA VAL A 137 42.32 -15.18 3.26
C VAL A 137 43.29 -15.11 2.08
N GLY A 138 42.96 -14.28 1.07
CA GLY A 138 43.78 -14.14 -0.12
C GLY A 138 45.20 -13.90 0.38
N SER A 139 46.13 -14.71 -0.12
CA SER A 139 47.57 -14.78 0.13
C SER A 139 48.23 -13.40 0.30
N SER A 140 47.92 -12.72 1.40
CA SER A 140 48.40 -11.37 1.72
C SER A 140 49.01 -11.31 3.10
N TRP A 141 49.22 -12.47 3.74
CA TRP A 141 50.43 -12.61 4.52
C TRP A 141 51.57 -12.69 3.50
N ASP A 142 51.98 -11.54 2.98
CA ASP A 142 53.40 -11.34 2.72
C ASP A 142 54.05 -11.36 4.12
N SER A 143 54.12 -12.54 4.73
CA SER A 143 55.06 -12.78 5.79
C SER A 143 56.41 -12.70 5.08
N GLU A 144 57.04 -11.53 5.10
CA GLU A 144 58.48 -11.52 4.92
C GLU A 144 59.03 -12.56 5.92
N PRO A 145 59.86 -13.53 5.49
CA PRO A 145 60.28 -14.65 6.33
C PRO A 145 61.22 -14.24 7.49
N TYR A 146 61.20 -12.98 7.90
CA TYR A 146 62.13 -12.40 8.85
C TYR A 146 61.43 -11.46 9.82
N ALA A 147 60.61 -12.03 10.71
CA ALA A 147 60.38 -11.38 11.98
C ALA A 147 60.30 -12.43 13.09
N GLU A 148 61.38 -12.56 13.85
CA GLU A 148 61.47 -13.37 15.06
C GLU A 148 60.59 -12.75 16.14
N TYR A 149 59.28 -13.04 16.13
CA TYR A 149 58.40 -12.70 17.24
C TYR A 149 58.26 -13.92 18.16
N PRO A 150 58.75 -13.86 19.41
CA PRO A 150 58.47 -14.90 20.38
C PRO A 150 56.98 -14.87 20.73
N LEU A 151 56.24 -15.90 20.32
CA LEU A 151 54.85 -16.12 20.68
C LEU A 151 54.77 -16.43 22.18
N LYS A 152 54.03 -15.61 22.94
CA LYS A 152 53.74 -15.85 24.36
C LYS A 152 52.28 -16.26 24.50
N ILE A 153 52.05 -17.54 24.81
CA ILE A 153 50.71 -18.06 25.11
C ILE A 153 50.52 -17.98 26.63
N TRP A 154 49.40 -17.38 27.03
CA TRP A 154 48.96 -17.36 28.43
C TRP A 154 47.91 -18.46 28.60
N ASP A 155 48.25 -19.47 29.40
CA ASP A 155 47.33 -20.54 29.81
C ASP A 155 46.64 -20.11 31.11
N GLU A 156 45.31 -19.94 31.06
CA GLU A 156 44.51 -19.47 32.20
C GLU A 156 44.39 -20.51 33.33
N ASP A 157 44.75 -21.78 33.11
CA ASP A 157 44.52 -22.85 34.09
C ASP A 157 45.69 -23.12 35.06
N ALA A 158 46.80 -22.39 34.95
CA ALA A 158 47.97 -22.61 35.80
C ALA A 158 47.91 -21.83 37.12
N ARG A 159 47.16 -22.32 38.10
CA ARG A 159 47.07 -21.76 39.48
C ARG A 159 48.38 -21.77 40.30
N THR A 160 49.58 -21.80 39.71
CA THR A 160 50.81 -21.91 40.52
C THR A 160 52.09 -21.20 40.08
N PHE A 161 52.21 -20.50 38.93
CA PHE A 161 53.43 -19.69 38.66
C PHE A 161 53.18 -18.52 37.66
N PRO A 162 53.63 -17.27 37.93
CA PRO A 162 53.42 -16.11 37.07
C PRO A 162 54.56 -15.89 36.06
N GLN A 163 55.05 -16.95 35.39
CA GLN A 163 56.08 -16.83 34.35
C GLN A 163 55.64 -17.62 33.11
N PRO A 164 55.67 -17.03 31.90
CA PRO A 164 55.37 -17.74 30.66
C PRO A 164 56.39 -18.86 30.47
N ARG A 165 55.92 -20.08 30.23
CA ARG A 165 56.78 -21.24 29.94
C ARG A 165 56.65 -21.64 28.47
N LEU A 166 57.82 -21.90 27.89
CA LEU A 166 58.18 -22.25 26.50
C LEU A 166 58.32 -21.09 25.51
N SER A 167 59.58 -20.84 25.14
CA SER A 167 59.97 -20.29 23.83
C SER A 167 60.27 -21.50 22.94
N TYR A 168 59.56 -21.63 21.82
CA TYR A 168 59.93 -22.60 20.78
C TYR A 168 61.13 -22.05 19.99
N PRO A 169 62.10 -22.90 19.58
CA PRO A 169 63.05 -22.51 18.55
C PRO A 169 62.27 -22.31 17.24
N VAL A 170 62.48 -21.14 16.64
CA VAL A 170 61.87 -20.68 15.39
C VAL A 170 62.02 -21.76 14.32
N ASN A 171 60.91 -22.42 13.99
CA ASN A 171 60.83 -23.35 12.87
C ASN A 171 60.02 -22.66 11.78
N THR A 172 60.66 -22.37 10.66
CA THR A 172 60.09 -21.69 9.48
C THR A 172 58.92 -22.45 8.81
N SER A 173 58.59 -23.64 9.31
CA SER A 173 57.43 -24.43 8.91
C SER A 173 56.11 -24.09 9.64
N ILE A 174 56.16 -23.38 10.78
CA ILE A 174 54.95 -23.12 11.61
C ILE A 174 53.98 -22.14 10.93
N VAL A 175 54.48 -21.18 10.14
CA VAL A 175 53.63 -20.17 9.48
C VAL A 175 52.82 -20.76 8.32
N ILE A 176 53.34 -21.80 7.66
CA ILE A 176 52.63 -22.50 6.57
C ILE A 176 51.58 -23.48 7.15
N GLU A 177 51.90 -24.15 8.27
CA GLU A 177 50.96 -25.05 8.96
C GLU A 177 49.82 -24.32 9.67
N GLU A 178 50.04 -23.12 10.24
CA GLU A 178 48.95 -22.34 10.85
C GLU A 178 47.89 -21.95 9.80
N GLN A 179 48.29 -21.54 8.60
CA GLN A 179 47.33 -21.19 7.55
C GLN A 179 46.47 -22.39 7.15
N GLU A 180 47.07 -23.56 6.93
CA GLU A 180 46.34 -24.80 6.63
C GLU A 180 45.46 -25.25 7.81
N LEU A 181 45.92 -25.05 9.05
CA LEU A 181 45.16 -25.36 10.27
C LEU A 181 43.94 -24.45 10.37
N TYR A 182 44.09 -23.13 10.23
CA TYR A 182 42.98 -22.17 10.23
C TYR A 182 42.00 -22.43 9.08
N GLU A 183 42.49 -22.75 7.89
CA GLU A 183 41.63 -23.12 6.75
C GLU A 183 40.87 -24.42 7.04
N SER A 184 41.53 -25.41 7.66
CA SER A 184 40.90 -26.68 8.03
C SER A 184 39.89 -26.54 9.18
N GLU A 185 40.17 -25.70 10.17
CA GLU A 185 39.28 -25.40 11.30
C GLU A 185 38.10 -24.54 10.86
N ALA A 186 38.34 -23.51 10.05
CA ALA A 186 37.29 -22.72 9.43
C ALA A 186 36.39 -23.62 8.58
N LYS A 187 36.97 -24.49 7.73
CA LYS A 187 36.20 -25.45 6.93
C LYS A 187 35.43 -26.46 7.78
N ALA A 188 36.05 -27.00 8.84
CA ALA A 188 35.37 -27.91 9.75
C ALA A 188 34.24 -27.20 10.52
N TRP A 189 34.41 -25.93 10.87
CA TRP A 189 33.37 -25.09 11.47
C TRP A 189 32.25 -24.80 10.46
N PHE A 190 32.58 -24.44 9.21
CA PHE A 190 31.65 -24.28 8.09
C PHE A 190 30.80 -25.54 7.83
N ASP A 191 31.42 -26.71 7.87
CA ASP A 191 30.76 -28.01 7.64
C ASP A 191 29.88 -28.43 8.84
N ARG A 192 30.19 -27.94 10.05
CA ARG A 192 29.40 -28.18 11.28
C ARG A 192 28.23 -27.21 11.40
N ASP A 193 28.41 -25.96 10.97
CA ASP A 193 27.37 -24.94 11.01
C ASP A 193 26.31 -25.22 9.94
N PHE A 194 25.08 -25.46 10.38
CA PHE A 194 24.00 -25.87 9.48
C PHE A 194 23.64 -24.79 8.46
N PHE A 195 23.72 -23.50 8.82
CA PHE A 195 23.40 -22.40 7.92
C PHE A 195 24.47 -22.25 6.83
N LEU A 196 25.74 -22.37 7.21
CA LEU A 196 26.84 -22.21 6.28
C LEU A 196 27.08 -23.47 5.42
N GLY A 197 26.73 -24.65 5.94
CA GLY A 197 26.84 -25.96 5.29
C GLY A 197 25.78 -26.29 4.22
N LYS A 198 25.02 -25.30 3.72
CA LYS A 198 24.03 -25.43 2.62
C LYS A 198 22.83 -26.36 2.88
N LYS A 199 22.12 -26.24 4.00
CA LYS A 199 20.82 -26.92 4.19
C LYS A 199 19.64 -25.98 3.98
N THR A 200 18.87 -26.25 2.93
CA THR A 200 17.82 -25.42 2.31
C THR A 200 16.47 -25.39 3.06
N ASN A 201 16.37 -25.88 4.30
CA ASN A 201 15.08 -25.96 5.01
C ASN A 201 15.04 -25.14 6.31
N TRP A 202 15.38 -23.85 6.21
CA TRP A 202 15.35 -22.88 7.32
C TRP A 202 13.96 -22.78 8.01
N LYS A 203 12.89 -23.23 7.34
CA LYS A 203 11.51 -23.23 7.87
C LYS A 203 11.27 -24.27 8.96
N GLU A 204 11.98 -25.39 8.93
CA GLU A 204 11.86 -26.48 9.91
C GLU A 204 12.94 -26.42 11.00
N TRP A 205 13.76 -25.36 10.99
CA TRP A 205 14.87 -25.16 11.93
C TRP A 205 14.39 -24.90 13.37
N SER A 206 15.10 -25.46 14.37
CA SER A 206 14.93 -25.14 15.79
C SER A 206 15.81 -23.95 16.20
N TRP A 207 15.20 -22.76 16.29
CA TRP A 207 15.93 -21.50 16.44
C TRP A 207 16.56 -21.36 17.81
N SER A 208 17.88 -21.18 17.87
CA SER A 208 18.57 -20.74 19.07
C SER A 208 18.33 -19.24 19.30
N ASP A 209 18.51 -18.80 20.53
CA ASP A 209 18.40 -17.40 20.92
C ASP A 209 19.47 -16.52 20.24
N GLU A 210 20.63 -17.09 19.93
CA GLU A 210 21.71 -16.44 19.20
C GLU A 210 21.40 -16.35 17.70
N ASP A 211 20.82 -17.40 17.11
CA ASP A 211 20.39 -17.43 15.69
C ASP A 211 19.39 -16.30 15.42
N ILE A 212 18.44 -16.11 16.33
CA ILE A 212 17.41 -15.07 16.22
C ILE A 212 18.06 -13.68 16.34
N ALA A 213 19.03 -13.51 17.23
CA ALA A 213 19.72 -12.23 17.42
C ALA A 213 20.57 -11.81 16.21
N LEU A 214 20.97 -12.76 15.35
CA LEU A 214 21.74 -12.48 14.13
C LEU A 214 20.87 -12.08 12.93
N LEU A 215 19.54 -12.18 13.04
CA LEU A 215 18.61 -11.82 11.96
C LEU A 215 18.53 -10.30 11.78
N PRO A 216 18.36 -9.82 10.54
CA PRO A 216 18.47 -8.41 10.24
C PRO A 216 17.23 -7.65 10.71
N ARG A 217 17.44 -6.38 11.06
CA ARG A 217 16.35 -5.44 11.37
C ARG A 217 15.68 -4.86 10.13
N ARG A 218 16.37 -4.92 8.98
CA ARG A 218 15.92 -4.38 7.70
C ARG A 218 14.92 -5.31 7.04
N VAL A 219 13.80 -4.76 6.60
CA VAL A 219 12.79 -5.46 5.78
C VAL A 219 12.59 -4.74 4.46
N PHE A 220 12.46 -5.50 3.37
CA PHE A 220 12.07 -4.96 2.07
C PHE A 220 10.55 -4.92 1.92
N ALA A 221 10.02 -3.73 1.72
CA ALA A 221 8.59 -3.53 1.57
C ALA A 221 8.25 -2.57 0.43
N TYR A 222 7.12 -2.81 -0.21
CA TYR A 222 6.49 -1.87 -1.11
C TYR A 222 5.57 -0.95 -0.34
N ILE A 223 5.75 0.36 -0.49
CA ILE A 223 4.94 1.37 0.18
C ILE A 223 3.76 1.72 -0.74
N LEU A 224 2.53 1.45 -0.31
CA LEU A 224 1.37 1.49 -1.22
C LEU A 224 0.96 2.91 -1.63
N ARG A 225 1.12 3.90 -0.75
CA ARG A 225 0.78 5.31 -1.07
C ARG A 225 1.86 5.97 -1.94
N GLU A 226 3.13 5.72 -1.66
CA GLU A 226 4.28 6.31 -2.37
C GLU A 226 4.68 5.49 -3.61
N ARG A 227 4.20 4.25 -3.74
CA ARG A 227 4.40 3.34 -4.89
C ARG A 227 5.85 2.96 -5.18
N LYS A 228 6.68 2.92 -4.15
CA LYS A 228 8.09 2.52 -4.27
C LYS A 228 8.44 1.38 -3.32
N PHE A 229 9.43 0.59 -3.71
CA PHE A 229 10.08 -0.32 -2.77
C PHE A 229 11.03 0.49 -1.88
N THR A 230 11.18 0.08 -0.63
CA THR A 230 12.14 0.67 0.29
C THR A 230 12.57 -0.33 1.36
N ARG A 231 13.57 0.07 2.14
CA ARG A 231 14.14 -0.65 3.26
C ARG A 231 13.64 -0.01 4.55
N ILE A 232 12.87 -0.76 5.33
CA ILE A 232 12.21 -0.28 6.55
C ILE A 232 12.71 -1.01 7.80
N ASP A 233 12.60 -0.37 8.96
CA ASP A 233 12.92 -0.98 10.26
C ASP A 233 11.76 -1.85 10.74
N VAL A 234 12.02 -3.13 10.97
CA VAL A 234 11.02 -4.10 11.43
C VAL A 234 10.32 -3.68 12.72
N ARG A 235 10.96 -2.87 13.57
CA ARG A 235 10.39 -2.38 14.85
C ARG A 235 9.20 -1.43 14.64
N SER A 236 9.15 -0.75 13.51
CA SER A 236 8.10 0.22 13.16
C SER A 236 6.96 -0.39 12.34
N ILE A 237 6.93 -1.73 12.19
CA ILE A 237 5.86 -2.45 11.51
C ILE A 237 4.74 -2.80 12.49
N GLU A 238 3.54 -2.33 12.17
CA GLU A 238 2.31 -2.70 12.86
C GLU A 238 1.68 -3.92 12.17
N PHE A 239 1.82 -5.07 12.82
CA PHE A 239 1.35 -6.35 12.27
C PHE A 239 -0.17 -6.54 12.35
N ASN A 240 -0.88 -5.73 13.13
CA ASN A 240 -2.34 -5.78 13.23
C ASN A 240 -2.92 -4.68 12.33
N THR A 241 -3.17 -5.00 11.06
CA THR A 241 -3.82 -4.11 10.10
C THR A 241 -5.33 -4.00 10.31
N ASN A 242 -5.82 -4.09 11.55
CA ASN A 242 -7.20 -3.72 11.85
C ASN A 242 -7.32 -2.21 11.68
N GLN A 243 -7.38 -1.76 10.42
CA GLN A 243 -7.70 -0.41 9.96
C GLN A 243 -8.99 -0.04 10.70
N GLY A 244 -8.85 0.72 11.78
CA GLY A 244 -9.73 0.66 12.95
C GLY A 244 -11.20 0.46 12.62
N ASN A 245 -11.72 -0.75 12.79
CA ASN A 245 -13.14 -1.12 12.62
C ASN A 245 -13.84 -0.52 11.37
N LEU A 246 -13.10 -0.10 10.34
CA LEU A 246 -13.69 0.59 9.19
C LEU A 246 -14.41 -0.47 8.36
N THR A 247 -15.73 -0.42 8.40
CA THR A 247 -16.59 -1.36 7.69
C THR A 247 -17.54 -0.59 6.81
N LEU A 248 -18.11 -1.28 5.81
CA LEU A 248 -19.06 -0.65 4.91
C LEU A 248 -20.30 -0.12 5.63
N ASP A 249 -20.59 -0.60 6.84
CA ASP A 249 -21.71 -0.13 7.68
C ASP A 249 -21.49 1.26 8.28
N GLN A 250 -20.25 1.73 8.35
CA GLN A 250 -19.93 3.09 8.77
C GLN A 250 -20.09 4.12 7.64
N ILE A 251 -20.16 3.67 6.39
CA ILE A 251 -20.36 4.52 5.23
C ILE A 251 -21.86 4.78 5.03
N GLN A 252 -22.24 6.06 4.95
CA GLN A 252 -23.64 6.44 4.76
C GLN A 252 -24.12 6.10 3.35
N MET A 253 -24.83 4.98 3.23
CA MET A 253 -25.51 4.57 2.01
C MET A 253 -26.67 3.62 2.31
N LYS A 254 -27.60 3.52 1.34
CA LYS A 254 -28.76 2.63 1.44
C LYS A 254 -28.36 1.16 1.67
N PRO A 255 -29.04 0.40 2.54
CA PRO A 255 -28.71 -0.99 2.84
C PRO A 255 -28.64 -1.90 1.60
N GLU A 256 -29.48 -1.66 0.60
CA GLU A 256 -29.51 -2.43 -0.65
C GLU A 256 -28.20 -2.27 -1.43
N ARG A 257 -27.63 -1.06 -1.44
CA ARG A 257 -26.35 -0.78 -2.11
C ARG A 257 -25.19 -1.45 -1.38
N ARG A 258 -25.18 -1.43 -0.04
CA ARG A 258 -24.18 -2.16 0.77
C ARG A 258 -24.21 -3.66 0.47
N ARG A 259 -25.42 -4.23 0.47
CA ARG A 259 -25.63 -5.64 0.13
C ARG A 259 -25.14 -5.96 -1.29
N MET A 260 -25.39 -5.08 -2.26
CA MET A 260 -24.96 -5.26 -3.65
C MET A 260 -23.43 -5.29 -3.77
N ILE A 261 -22.72 -4.35 -3.14
CA ILE A 261 -21.24 -4.33 -3.10
C ILE A 261 -20.71 -5.61 -2.45
N ARG A 262 -21.18 -5.94 -1.23
CA ARG A 262 -20.76 -7.14 -0.50
C ARG A 262 -21.00 -8.41 -1.32
N SER A 263 -22.14 -8.51 -2.00
CA SER A 263 -22.47 -9.68 -2.81
C SER A 263 -21.55 -9.80 -4.03
N ALA A 264 -21.28 -8.70 -4.73
CA ALA A 264 -20.38 -8.70 -5.89
C ALA A 264 -18.94 -9.07 -5.50
N VAL A 265 -18.44 -8.48 -4.42
CA VAL A 265 -17.09 -8.74 -3.88
C VAL A 265 -16.97 -10.19 -3.41
N ALA A 266 -17.95 -10.69 -2.64
CA ALA A 266 -17.96 -12.07 -2.18
C ALA A 266 -18.04 -13.07 -3.34
N ALA A 267 -18.82 -12.78 -4.39
CA ALA A 267 -18.91 -13.62 -5.58
C ALA A 267 -17.58 -13.70 -6.33
N HIS A 268 -16.86 -12.57 -6.46
CA HIS A 268 -15.54 -12.52 -7.08
C HIS A 268 -14.53 -13.41 -6.36
N PHE A 269 -14.50 -13.36 -5.03
CA PHE A 269 -13.62 -14.23 -4.23
C PHE A 269 -14.02 -15.71 -4.28
N ARG A 270 -15.32 -16.05 -4.32
CA ARG A 270 -15.79 -17.43 -4.47
C ARG A 270 -15.42 -18.03 -5.83
N GLY A 271 -15.49 -17.24 -6.90
CA GLY A 271 -15.10 -17.67 -8.26
C GLY A 271 -13.63 -18.07 -8.41
N LYS A 272 -12.76 -17.72 -7.45
CA LYS A 272 -11.36 -18.20 -7.39
C LYS A 272 -11.22 -19.61 -6.80
N GLN A 273 -12.24 -20.17 -6.15
CA GLN A 273 -12.19 -21.48 -5.46
C GLN A 273 -13.20 -22.53 -5.99
N GLY A 274 -13.90 -22.28 -7.08
CA GLY A 274 -14.86 -23.23 -7.68
C GLY A 274 -15.36 -22.79 -9.06
N PRO A 275 -16.21 -23.59 -9.74
CA PRO A 275 -16.77 -23.22 -11.04
C PRO A 275 -17.55 -21.91 -10.91
N SER A 276 -17.14 -20.90 -11.68
CA SER A 276 -17.63 -19.53 -11.53
C SER A 276 -18.85 -19.29 -12.44
N THR A 277 -19.80 -18.46 -11.99
CA THR A 277 -20.81 -17.87 -12.89
C THR A 277 -20.20 -16.87 -13.89
N SER A 278 -18.90 -16.56 -13.77
CA SER A 278 -18.12 -15.72 -14.67
C SER A 278 -17.66 -16.43 -15.94
N ASP A 279 -17.83 -17.76 -16.04
CA ASP A 279 -17.52 -18.54 -17.25
C ASP A 279 -18.62 -18.45 -18.34
N LEU A 280 -19.48 -17.42 -18.26
CA LEU A 280 -20.46 -17.08 -19.28
C LEU A 280 -19.86 -16.33 -20.48
N ASP A 281 -18.63 -15.81 -20.35
CA ASP A 281 -17.92 -15.19 -21.48
C ASP A 281 -17.32 -16.30 -22.38
N PRO A 282 -17.68 -16.35 -23.69
CA PRO A 282 -17.13 -17.35 -24.60
C PRO A 282 -15.61 -17.24 -24.79
N ILE A 283 -14.97 -16.13 -24.40
CA ILE A 283 -13.53 -15.90 -24.53
C ILE A 283 -12.83 -16.18 -23.18
N ARG A 284 -11.96 -17.20 -23.16
CA ARG A 284 -11.15 -17.55 -21.99
C ARG A 284 -10.32 -16.35 -21.52
N GLY A 285 -10.53 -15.93 -20.27
CA GLY A 285 -9.73 -14.90 -19.61
C GLY A 285 -10.32 -13.49 -19.63
N LYS A 286 -11.41 -13.25 -20.37
CA LYS A 286 -12.17 -12.00 -20.32
C LYS A 286 -13.25 -12.03 -19.24
N GLY A 287 -13.62 -10.85 -18.72
CA GLY A 287 -14.75 -10.70 -17.79
C GLY A 287 -14.56 -11.30 -16.39
N LYS A 288 -13.33 -11.66 -16.00
CA LYS A 288 -13.03 -12.27 -14.69
C LYS A 288 -12.83 -11.26 -13.55
N GLY A 289 -12.66 -9.99 -13.88
CA GLY A 289 -12.50 -8.91 -12.90
C GLY A 289 -13.84 -8.36 -12.41
N LEU A 290 -13.80 -7.66 -11.28
CA LEU A 290 -14.94 -6.89 -10.78
C LEU A 290 -14.59 -5.40 -10.85
N VAL A 291 -15.27 -4.67 -11.72
CA VAL A 291 -15.07 -3.22 -11.89
C VAL A 291 -16.27 -2.47 -11.32
N ILE A 292 -16.02 -1.66 -10.29
CA ILE A 292 -17.03 -0.86 -9.59
C ILE A 292 -16.73 0.62 -9.82
N LEU A 293 -17.69 1.34 -10.43
CA LEU A 293 -17.65 2.78 -10.59
C LEU A 293 -18.42 3.47 -9.47
N LEU A 294 -17.75 4.35 -8.73
CA LEU A 294 -18.33 5.23 -7.74
C LEU A 294 -18.31 6.66 -8.28
N HIS A 295 -19.47 7.28 -8.46
CA HIS A 295 -19.54 8.62 -9.04
C HIS A 295 -20.52 9.52 -8.31
N GLY A 296 -20.31 10.84 -8.34
CA GLY A 296 -21.18 11.80 -7.67
C GLY A 296 -20.42 13.00 -7.13
N ALA A 297 -21.09 13.82 -6.31
CA ALA A 297 -20.54 15.04 -5.74
C ALA A 297 -19.25 14.80 -4.93
N PRO A 298 -18.33 15.76 -4.85
CA PRO A 298 -17.10 15.62 -4.05
C PRO A 298 -17.40 15.47 -2.56
N GLY A 299 -16.55 14.75 -1.82
CA GLY A 299 -16.64 14.65 -0.36
C GLY A 299 -17.77 13.78 0.22
N VAL A 300 -18.47 12.99 -0.61
CA VAL A 300 -19.62 12.14 -0.19
C VAL A 300 -19.26 10.68 0.19
N GLY A 301 -17.96 10.35 0.28
CA GLY A 301 -17.51 9.01 0.74
C GLY A 301 -17.29 7.96 -0.36
N LYS A 302 -16.99 8.38 -1.59
CA LYS A 302 -16.62 7.46 -2.70
C LYS A 302 -15.34 6.68 -2.39
N THR A 303 -14.22 7.37 -2.18
CA THR A 303 -12.92 6.77 -1.81
C THR A 303 -13.03 5.93 -0.53
N ALA A 304 -13.71 6.47 0.49
CA ALA A 304 -13.95 5.78 1.77
C ALA A 304 -14.74 4.46 1.63
N THR A 305 -15.52 4.30 0.56
CA THR A 305 -16.21 3.03 0.28
C THR A 305 -15.21 1.95 -0.16
N ALA A 306 -14.22 2.28 -0.98
CA ALA A 306 -13.19 1.33 -1.39
C ALA A 306 -12.30 0.94 -0.20
N GLU A 307 -11.92 1.91 0.63
CA GLU A 307 -11.21 1.70 1.91
C GLU A 307 -11.98 0.75 2.83
N ALA A 308 -13.28 1.01 3.05
CA ALA A 308 -14.12 0.17 3.90
C ALA A 308 -14.27 -1.27 3.37
N VAL A 309 -14.32 -1.46 2.05
CA VAL A 309 -14.37 -2.80 1.44
C VAL A 309 -13.03 -3.52 1.58
N ALA A 310 -11.91 -2.80 1.41
CA ALA A 310 -10.57 -3.37 1.59
C ALA A 310 -10.35 -3.83 3.04
N ALA A 311 -10.68 -2.97 4.01
CA ALA A 311 -10.65 -3.28 5.42
C ALA A 311 -11.55 -4.48 5.78
N GLU A 312 -12.82 -4.47 5.36
CA GLU A 312 -13.79 -5.54 5.65
C GLU A 312 -13.40 -6.90 5.01
N THR A 313 -12.58 -6.88 3.95
CA THR A 313 -12.11 -8.10 3.27
C THR A 313 -10.68 -8.50 3.63
N GLU A 314 -10.04 -7.77 4.55
CA GLU A 314 -8.64 -7.97 4.96
C GLU A 314 -7.68 -7.98 3.76
N ARG A 315 -7.89 -7.06 2.82
CA ARG A 315 -7.06 -6.90 1.62
C ARG A 315 -6.39 -5.53 1.63
N PRO A 316 -5.14 -5.42 1.12
CA PRO A 316 -4.54 -4.12 0.89
C PRO A 316 -5.36 -3.31 -0.11
N LEU A 317 -5.54 -2.03 0.18
CA LEU A 317 -6.02 -1.07 -0.82
C LEU A 317 -4.81 -0.51 -1.57
N PHE A 318 -4.81 -0.63 -2.89
CA PHE A 318 -3.74 -0.10 -3.71
C PHE A 318 -4.24 1.11 -4.53
N PRO A 319 -4.04 2.34 -4.01
CA PRO A 319 -4.50 3.57 -4.63
C PRO A 319 -3.55 4.06 -5.74
N ILE A 320 -4.14 4.36 -6.90
CA ILE A 320 -3.46 4.84 -8.09
C ILE A 320 -4.03 6.20 -8.49
N THR A 321 -3.12 7.12 -8.80
CA THR A 321 -3.39 8.50 -9.17
C THR A 321 -2.83 8.80 -10.57
N CYS A 322 -3.11 9.99 -11.07
CA CYS A 322 -2.70 10.36 -12.43
C CYS A 322 -1.20 10.53 -12.61
N GLY A 323 -0.48 10.91 -11.55
CA GLY A 323 0.99 11.02 -11.61
C GLY A 323 1.68 9.68 -11.84
N ASP A 324 1.04 8.57 -11.48
CA ASP A 324 1.70 7.25 -11.39
C ASP A 324 1.80 6.53 -12.73
N LEU A 325 0.97 6.90 -13.71
CA LEU A 325 0.91 6.22 -14.99
C LEU A 325 1.87 6.83 -16.03
N GLY A 326 2.30 8.07 -15.82
CA GLY A 326 3.04 8.85 -16.81
C GLY A 326 2.13 9.49 -17.86
N PHE A 327 2.74 10.24 -18.78
CA PHE A 327 2.02 11.08 -19.75
C PHE A 327 1.94 10.51 -21.16
N SER A 328 2.72 9.47 -21.49
CA SER A 328 2.72 8.85 -22.82
C SER A 328 1.97 7.51 -22.82
N PRO A 329 1.34 7.11 -23.94
CA PRO A 329 0.64 5.83 -24.03
C PRO A 329 1.49 4.60 -23.69
N ALA A 330 2.76 4.60 -24.09
CA ALA A 330 3.68 3.51 -23.77
C ALA A 330 4.02 3.45 -22.27
N ALA A 331 4.24 4.60 -21.63
CA ALA A 331 4.49 4.67 -20.20
C ALA A 331 3.26 4.20 -19.41
N VAL A 332 2.07 4.70 -19.76
CA VAL A 332 0.80 4.31 -19.13
C VAL A 332 0.54 2.82 -19.29
N GLU A 333 0.75 2.25 -20.48
CA GLU A 333 0.60 0.80 -20.68
C GLU A 333 1.55 -0.01 -19.78
N ARG A 334 2.82 0.40 -19.66
CA ARG A 334 3.81 -0.28 -18.83
C ARG A 334 3.43 -0.18 -17.35
N SER A 335 3.16 1.03 -16.86
CA SER A 335 2.79 1.27 -15.46
C SER A 335 1.53 0.51 -15.07
N LEU A 336 0.47 0.55 -15.90
CA LEU A 336 -0.77 -0.20 -15.64
C LEU A 336 -0.54 -1.71 -15.58
N LYS A 337 0.29 -2.27 -16.48
CA LYS A 337 0.63 -3.69 -16.44
C LYS A 337 1.35 -4.08 -15.15
N ASP A 338 2.30 -3.27 -14.70
CA ASP A 338 3.02 -3.53 -13.46
C ASP A 338 2.12 -3.39 -12.23
N ILE A 339 1.31 -2.33 -12.16
CA ILE A 339 0.32 -2.13 -11.10
C ILE A 339 -0.65 -3.30 -11.02
N PHE A 340 -1.19 -3.77 -12.16
CA PHE A 340 -2.14 -4.88 -12.18
C PHE A 340 -1.47 -6.20 -11.80
N ARG A 341 -0.21 -6.39 -12.19
CA ARG A 341 0.59 -7.55 -11.78
C ARG A 341 0.85 -7.53 -10.27
N TYR A 342 1.18 -6.39 -9.70
CA TYR A 342 1.36 -6.22 -8.25
C TYR A 342 0.06 -6.44 -7.47
N ALA A 343 -1.03 -5.84 -7.92
CA ALA A 343 -2.34 -6.05 -7.33
C ALA A 343 -2.76 -7.52 -7.36
N HIS A 344 -2.45 -8.24 -8.45
CA HIS A 344 -2.71 -9.67 -8.53
C HIS A 344 -1.83 -10.48 -7.56
N LEU A 345 -0.52 -10.19 -7.52
CA LEU A 345 0.45 -10.89 -6.66
C LEU A 345 0.13 -10.73 -5.17
N TRP A 346 -0.29 -9.54 -4.77
CA TRP A 346 -0.59 -9.18 -3.38
C TRP A 346 -2.08 -9.33 -3.04
N ASN A 347 -2.89 -9.73 -4.03
CA ASN A 347 -4.34 -9.86 -3.94
C ASN A 347 -5.02 -8.58 -3.39
N CYS A 348 -4.56 -7.42 -3.88
CA CYS A 348 -5.06 -6.11 -3.49
C CYS A 348 -6.41 -5.80 -4.14
N ILE A 349 -7.13 -4.87 -3.52
CA ILE A 349 -8.18 -4.10 -4.18
C ILE A 349 -7.53 -2.87 -4.80
N LEU A 350 -7.68 -2.69 -6.12
CA LEU A 350 -7.20 -1.49 -6.80
C LEU A 350 -8.21 -0.36 -6.66
N LEU A 351 -7.70 0.87 -6.52
CA LEU A 351 -8.50 2.09 -6.54
C LEU A 351 -7.85 3.07 -7.53
N PHE A 352 -8.53 3.42 -8.62
CA PHE A 352 -8.19 4.67 -9.32
C PHE A 352 -9.09 5.78 -8.79
N ASP A 353 -8.47 6.73 -8.09
CA ASP A 353 -9.16 7.93 -7.64
C ASP A 353 -9.12 8.97 -8.77
N GLU A 354 -10.24 9.65 -9.02
CA GLU A 354 -10.37 10.69 -10.06
C GLU A 354 -10.04 10.18 -11.48
N ALA A 355 -10.56 8.99 -11.81
CA ALA A 355 -10.27 8.30 -13.07
C ALA A 355 -10.74 9.06 -14.33
N ASP A 356 -11.54 10.12 -14.18
CA ASP A 356 -12.00 10.96 -15.30
C ASP A 356 -10.85 11.60 -16.08
N VAL A 357 -9.69 11.86 -15.47
CA VAL A 357 -8.51 12.41 -16.17
C VAL A 357 -8.06 11.51 -17.33
N PHE A 358 -8.07 10.18 -17.13
CA PHE A 358 -7.67 9.21 -18.16
C PHE A 358 -8.83 8.67 -18.99
N LEU A 359 -10.05 8.76 -18.48
CA LEU A 359 -11.23 8.16 -19.08
C LEU A 359 -12.15 9.17 -19.77
N THR A 360 -11.66 10.40 -20.01
CA THR A 360 -12.45 11.43 -20.70
C THR A 360 -12.83 10.98 -22.12
N GLN A 361 -14.02 11.40 -22.60
CA GLN A 361 -14.51 11.13 -23.95
C GLN A 361 -13.46 11.45 -25.03
N ARG A 362 -13.39 10.57 -26.02
CA ARG A 362 -12.51 10.74 -27.17
C ARG A 362 -12.97 11.89 -28.06
N GLU A 363 -12.04 12.78 -28.41
CA GLU A 363 -12.32 13.87 -29.35
C GLU A 363 -12.46 13.30 -30.77
N ARG A 364 -13.61 13.53 -31.40
CA ARG A 364 -13.95 12.99 -32.75
C ARG A 364 -13.23 13.71 -33.91
N GLY A 365 -12.53 14.82 -33.64
CA GLY A 365 -11.90 15.70 -34.63
C GLY A 365 -10.37 15.61 -34.73
N GLY A 366 -9.72 14.63 -34.10
CA GLY A 366 -8.26 14.46 -34.18
C GLY A 366 -7.42 15.45 -33.33
N GLY A 367 -8.06 16.36 -32.59
CA GLY A 367 -7.40 17.40 -31.78
C GLY A 367 -6.49 16.86 -30.68
N ASN A 368 -6.69 15.63 -30.21
CA ASN A 368 -5.81 15.00 -29.23
C ASN A 368 -5.68 13.48 -29.44
N LEU A 369 -4.89 13.09 -30.45
CA LEU A 369 -4.63 11.69 -30.78
C LEU A 369 -3.98 10.93 -29.61
N GLU A 370 -3.07 11.56 -28.87
CA GLU A 370 -2.39 10.96 -27.73
C GLU A 370 -3.36 10.62 -26.60
N ARG A 371 -4.25 11.54 -26.24
CA ARG A 371 -5.29 11.28 -25.24
C ARG A 371 -6.25 10.17 -25.67
N ASN A 372 -6.65 10.15 -26.94
CA ASN A 372 -7.48 9.07 -27.48
C ASN A 372 -6.76 7.71 -27.41
N ALA A 373 -5.45 7.69 -27.65
CA ALA A 373 -4.63 6.49 -27.49
C ALA A 373 -4.55 6.05 -26.01
N LEU A 374 -4.38 7.00 -25.07
CA LEU A 374 -4.39 6.73 -23.62
C LEU A 374 -5.70 6.07 -23.17
N VAL A 375 -6.84 6.64 -23.55
CA VAL A 375 -8.17 6.08 -23.25
C VAL A 375 -8.30 4.67 -23.84
N GLY A 376 -7.82 4.46 -25.07
CA GLY A 376 -7.82 3.16 -25.73
C GLY A 376 -6.97 2.11 -25.02
N VAL A 377 -5.77 2.47 -24.58
CA VAL A 377 -4.88 1.61 -23.77
C VAL A 377 -5.58 1.23 -22.47
N PHE A 378 -6.10 2.22 -21.72
CA PHE A 378 -6.73 1.99 -20.43
C PHE A 378 -7.91 1.00 -20.56
N LEU A 379 -8.82 1.22 -21.51
CA LEU A 379 -9.96 0.34 -21.76
C LEU A 379 -9.56 -1.08 -22.16
N ARG A 380 -8.49 -1.23 -22.94
CA ARG A 380 -7.96 -2.54 -23.32
C ARG A 380 -7.38 -3.27 -22.11
N VAL A 381 -6.60 -2.60 -21.27
CA VAL A 381 -5.98 -3.24 -20.10
C VAL A 381 -7.03 -3.60 -19.04
N LEU A 382 -8.06 -2.78 -18.84
CA LEU A 382 -9.19 -3.09 -17.96
C LEU A 382 -9.93 -4.37 -18.34
N GLU A 383 -10.06 -4.67 -19.63
CA GLU A 383 -10.81 -5.83 -20.13
C GLU A 383 -10.22 -7.18 -19.68
N TYR A 384 -8.90 -7.21 -19.42
CA TYR A 384 -8.17 -8.40 -19.00
C TYR A 384 -7.81 -8.40 -17.52
N TYR A 385 -8.15 -7.35 -16.77
CA TYR A 385 -7.89 -7.32 -15.34
C TYR A 385 -8.81 -8.32 -14.61
N SER A 386 -8.22 -9.19 -13.79
CA SER A 386 -8.92 -10.29 -13.10
C SER A 386 -9.15 -10.03 -11.61
N GLY A 387 -8.75 -8.87 -11.09
CA GLY A 387 -8.94 -8.48 -9.69
C GLY A 387 -10.19 -7.63 -9.46
N ILE A 388 -10.26 -7.05 -8.27
CA ILE A 388 -11.28 -6.05 -7.90
C ILE A 388 -10.71 -4.67 -8.16
N LEU A 389 -11.49 -3.83 -8.84
CA LEU A 389 -11.12 -2.47 -9.17
C LEU A 389 -12.25 -1.50 -8.83
N PHE A 390 -11.94 -0.52 -7.98
CA PHE A 390 -12.77 0.64 -7.74
C PHE A 390 -12.29 1.83 -8.56
N LEU A 391 -13.23 2.51 -9.19
CA LEU A 391 -13.00 3.71 -9.98
C LEU A 391 -13.85 4.82 -9.37
N THR A 392 -13.24 5.92 -8.95
CA THR A 392 -13.98 7.09 -8.49
C THR A 392 -13.96 8.18 -9.56
N THR A 393 -15.03 8.96 -9.64
CA THR A 393 -15.02 10.17 -10.44
C THR A 393 -15.99 11.23 -9.91
N ASN A 394 -15.63 12.49 -10.10
CA ASN A 394 -16.50 13.64 -9.87
C ASN A 394 -17.13 14.16 -11.18
N ARG A 395 -16.82 13.58 -12.34
CA ARG A 395 -17.21 14.08 -13.67
C ARG A 395 -17.69 12.94 -14.58
N VAL A 396 -18.68 12.17 -14.10
CA VAL A 396 -19.19 10.97 -14.80
C VAL A 396 -19.67 11.23 -16.24
N GLY A 397 -20.19 12.43 -16.52
CA GLY A 397 -20.66 12.82 -17.85
C GLY A 397 -19.53 13.02 -18.86
N ALA A 398 -18.31 13.29 -18.39
CA ALA A 398 -17.12 13.39 -19.22
C ALA A 398 -16.52 12.03 -19.59
N LEU A 399 -17.01 10.91 -19.03
CA LEU A 399 -16.44 9.58 -19.30
C LEU A 399 -16.75 9.08 -20.72
N ASP A 400 -15.78 8.38 -21.31
CA ASP A 400 -15.90 7.70 -22.59
C ASP A 400 -17.04 6.65 -22.59
N GLU A 401 -17.79 6.58 -23.68
CA GLU A 401 -18.94 5.67 -23.78
C GLU A 401 -18.52 4.19 -23.71
N GLY A 402 -17.34 3.86 -24.27
CA GLY A 402 -16.79 2.50 -24.27
C GLY A 402 -16.41 1.99 -22.88
N PHE A 403 -16.35 2.87 -21.88
CA PHE A 403 -16.13 2.51 -20.50
C PHE A 403 -17.36 1.84 -19.85
N ARG A 404 -18.58 2.25 -20.25
CA ARG A 404 -19.83 1.73 -19.64
C ARG A 404 -19.99 0.22 -19.78
N SER A 405 -19.48 -0.37 -20.86
CA SER A 405 -19.56 -1.82 -21.10
C SER A 405 -18.58 -2.64 -20.26
N ARG A 406 -17.63 -2.00 -19.58
CA ARG A 406 -16.59 -2.65 -18.75
C ARG A 406 -16.85 -2.51 -17.25
N VAL A 407 -17.86 -1.74 -16.87
CA VAL A 407 -18.28 -1.53 -15.47
C VAL A 407 -19.36 -2.53 -15.10
N HIS A 408 -19.16 -3.26 -14.01
CA HIS A 408 -20.10 -4.26 -13.52
C HIS A 408 -21.13 -3.63 -12.57
N LEU A 409 -20.69 -2.65 -11.78
CA LEU A 409 -21.51 -1.93 -10.82
C LEU A 409 -21.24 -0.43 -10.96
N SER A 410 -22.29 0.36 -11.14
CA SER A 410 -22.19 1.83 -11.09
C SER A 410 -23.04 2.35 -9.94
N LEU A 411 -22.41 3.06 -9.00
CA LEU A 411 -23.05 3.63 -7.83
C LEU A 411 -22.95 5.16 -7.83
N CYS A 412 -24.12 5.80 -7.89
CA CYS A 412 -24.26 7.24 -7.79
C CYS A 412 -24.36 7.67 -6.32
N TYR A 413 -23.48 8.56 -5.88
CA TYR A 413 -23.50 9.20 -4.57
C TYR A 413 -24.13 10.60 -4.70
N PRO A 414 -25.38 10.78 -4.24
CA PRO A 414 -25.99 12.10 -4.21
C PRO A 414 -25.36 12.96 -3.11
N ASN A 415 -25.77 14.24 -3.06
CA ASN A 415 -25.49 15.10 -1.93
C ASN A 415 -26.01 14.50 -0.61
N LEU A 416 -25.34 14.85 0.49
CA LEU A 416 -25.69 14.38 1.82
C LEU A 416 -27.06 14.92 2.23
N SER A 417 -27.93 14.03 2.70
CA SER A 417 -29.17 14.44 3.36
C SER A 417 -28.88 15.00 4.75
N LEU A 418 -29.82 15.75 5.35
CA LEU A 418 -29.70 16.21 6.73
C LEU A 418 -29.39 15.05 7.69
N ALA A 419 -30.06 13.92 7.51
CA ALA A 419 -29.83 12.73 8.33
C ALA A 419 -28.40 12.18 8.17
N ASP A 420 -27.86 12.18 6.94
CA ASP A 420 -26.50 11.71 6.68
C ASP A 420 -25.46 12.68 7.25
N THR A 421 -25.67 13.99 7.07
CA THR A 421 -24.83 15.06 7.62
C THR A 421 -24.71 14.95 9.14
N ILE A 422 -25.84 14.80 9.85
CA ILE A 422 -25.83 14.65 11.31
C ILE A 422 -25.13 13.35 11.73
N LYS A 423 -25.38 12.22 11.05
CA LYS A 423 -24.66 10.97 11.37
C LYS A 423 -23.16 11.07 11.16
N ILE A 424 -22.71 11.73 10.09
CA ILE A 424 -21.30 11.96 9.81
C ILE A 424 -20.69 12.87 10.87
N LEU A 425 -21.38 13.94 11.26
CA LEU A 425 -20.97 14.82 12.34
C LEU A 425 -20.82 14.05 13.66
N GLU A 426 -21.84 13.30 14.08
CA GLU A 426 -21.81 12.48 15.29
C GLU A 426 -20.69 11.43 15.27
N ALA A 427 -20.42 10.82 14.11
CA ALA A 427 -19.32 9.88 13.96
C ALA A 427 -17.96 10.55 14.16
N ASN A 428 -17.75 11.75 13.63
CA ASN A 428 -16.50 12.51 13.81
C ASN A 428 -16.37 13.05 15.24
N LEU A 429 -17.44 13.59 15.83
CA LEU A 429 -17.45 14.06 17.21
C LEU A 429 -17.14 12.94 18.21
N ARG A 430 -17.57 11.70 17.95
CA ARG A 430 -17.26 10.53 18.78
C ARG A 430 -15.79 10.10 18.74
N ARG A 431 -15.05 10.49 17.69
CA ARG A 431 -13.62 10.18 17.53
C ARG A 431 -12.70 11.19 18.24
N LEU A 432 -13.25 12.30 18.74
CA LEU A 432 -12.47 13.26 19.52
C LEU A 432 -12.01 12.63 20.85
N PRO A 433 -10.83 13.02 21.37
CA PRO A 433 -10.33 12.58 22.67
C PRO A 433 -11.14 13.23 23.80
N ARG A 434 -12.33 12.66 24.04
CA ARG A 434 -13.31 13.13 25.04
C ARG A 434 -12.87 12.76 26.43
N LEU A 435 -13.06 13.69 27.36
CA LEU A 435 -12.79 13.44 28.77
C LEU A 435 -13.87 12.51 29.35
N GLU A 436 -13.52 11.29 29.71
CA GLU A 436 -14.44 10.34 30.37
C GLU A 436 -14.26 10.37 31.90
N TYR A 437 -15.37 10.48 32.62
CA TYR A 437 -15.35 10.33 34.08
C TYR A 437 -15.61 8.87 34.43
N ALA A 438 -14.64 8.22 35.07
CA ALA A 438 -14.85 6.89 35.64
C ALA A 438 -15.96 6.94 36.71
N LYS A 439 -16.59 5.80 37.02
CA LYS A 439 -17.62 5.69 38.07
C LYS A 439 -17.15 6.20 39.45
N ASP A 440 -15.84 6.26 39.65
CA ASP A 440 -15.19 6.74 40.88
C ASP A 440 -14.90 8.26 40.84
N GLY A 441 -15.37 8.99 39.82
CA GLY A 441 -15.21 10.44 39.68
C GLY A 441 -13.85 10.90 39.15
N VAL A 442 -12.92 9.98 38.88
CA VAL A 442 -11.59 10.28 38.32
C VAL A 442 -11.70 10.40 36.80
N ALA A 443 -11.25 11.54 36.26
CA ALA A 443 -11.08 11.74 34.82
C ALA A 443 -10.06 10.74 34.27
N ARG A 444 -10.45 9.96 33.27
CA ARG A 444 -9.55 9.07 32.52
C ARG A 444 -9.83 9.22 31.04
N ASP A 445 -8.76 9.25 30.25
CA ASP A 445 -8.72 9.45 28.81
C ASP A 445 -9.38 10.75 28.32
N GLY A 446 -8.65 11.48 27.46
CA GLY A 446 -9.12 12.66 26.74
C GLY A 446 -9.08 13.99 27.50
N PHE A 447 -9.15 15.09 26.74
CA PHE A 447 -8.94 16.46 27.24
C PHE A 447 -10.01 17.45 26.74
N LEU A 448 -11.08 16.95 26.10
CA LEU A 448 -12.17 17.76 25.56
C LEU A 448 -13.53 17.42 26.21
N ASP A 449 -14.25 18.45 26.67
CA ASP A 449 -15.68 18.40 27.02
C ASP A 449 -16.51 18.85 25.81
N VAL A 450 -17.21 17.92 25.14
CA VAL A 450 -17.91 18.17 23.88
C VAL A 450 -19.40 18.42 24.13
N LYS A 451 -19.90 19.62 23.80
CA LYS A 451 -21.32 19.96 23.91
C LYS A 451 -22.12 19.54 22.66
N ASP A 452 -22.25 18.23 22.45
CA ASP A 452 -22.87 17.62 21.26
C ASP A 452 -24.23 18.25 20.88
N LYS A 453 -25.15 18.41 21.84
CA LYS A 453 -26.51 18.93 21.59
C LYS A 453 -26.50 20.32 20.93
N GLY A 454 -25.63 21.20 21.40
CA GLY A 454 -25.52 22.56 20.85
C GLY A 454 -24.95 22.56 19.43
N ILE A 455 -23.90 21.76 19.22
CA ILE A 455 -23.22 21.62 17.93
C ILE A 455 -24.17 21.02 16.89
N ILE A 456 -24.86 19.92 17.23
CA ILE A 456 -25.82 19.25 16.35
C ILE A 456 -26.99 20.19 16.01
N LYS A 457 -27.48 20.97 16.98
CA LYS A 457 -28.53 21.97 16.72
C LYS A 457 -28.06 23.03 15.73
N PHE A 458 -26.87 23.58 15.93
CA PHE A 458 -26.28 24.57 15.02
C PHE A 458 -26.14 24.03 13.59
N VAL A 459 -25.52 22.85 13.42
CA VAL A 459 -25.31 22.25 12.08
C VAL A 459 -26.64 21.91 11.40
N ARG A 460 -27.65 21.51 12.16
CA ARG A 460 -29.01 21.29 11.63
C ARG A 460 -29.62 22.59 11.11
N THR A 461 -29.59 23.66 11.90
CA THR A 461 -30.13 24.97 11.50
C THR A 461 -29.41 25.49 10.26
N GLN A 462 -28.07 25.43 10.22
CA GLN A 462 -27.26 25.76 9.05
C GLN A 462 -27.66 24.96 7.79
N TYR A 463 -27.89 23.65 7.94
CA TYR A 463 -28.33 22.82 6.81
C TYR A 463 -29.70 23.29 6.30
N GLU A 464 -30.65 23.51 7.19
CA GLU A 464 -32.03 23.92 6.86
C GLU A 464 -32.04 25.28 6.15
N GLU A 465 -31.35 26.29 6.71
CA GLU A 465 -31.22 27.63 6.12
C GLU A 465 -30.55 27.60 4.74
N TYR A 466 -29.48 26.81 4.58
CA TYR A 466 -28.81 26.65 3.30
C TYR A 466 -29.70 25.94 2.28
N SER A 467 -30.43 24.90 2.71
CA SER A 467 -31.34 24.14 1.87
C SER A 467 -32.48 25.02 1.35
N GLU A 468 -33.03 25.87 2.21
CA GLU A 468 -34.09 26.84 1.87
C GLU A 468 -33.57 27.94 0.94
N SER A 469 -32.45 28.59 1.28
CA SER A 469 -31.89 29.69 0.49
C SER A 469 -31.46 29.29 -0.91
N THR A 470 -30.97 28.06 -1.08
CA THR A 470 -30.59 27.52 -2.39
C THR A 470 -31.74 26.83 -3.13
N GLY A 471 -32.86 26.55 -2.45
CA GLY A 471 -33.95 25.74 -2.98
C GLY A 471 -33.53 24.28 -3.28
N ARG A 472 -32.47 23.79 -2.64
CA ARG A 472 -31.87 22.48 -2.90
C ARG A 472 -31.90 21.64 -1.64
N ASN A 473 -32.17 20.34 -1.77
CA ASN A 473 -32.15 19.41 -0.63
C ASN A 473 -30.70 18.98 -0.29
N ARG A 474 -29.87 19.94 0.15
CA ARG A 474 -28.49 19.73 0.60
C ARG A 474 -28.09 20.81 1.61
N GLY A 475 -27.06 20.54 2.42
CA GLY A 475 -26.43 21.52 3.29
C GLY A 475 -25.18 22.15 2.67
N PRO A 476 -24.53 23.09 3.38
CA PRO A 476 -23.33 23.78 2.90
C PRO A 476 -22.11 22.86 2.88
N TRP A 477 -22.03 21.90 3.81
CA TRP A 477 -20.86 21.06 4.00
C TRP A 477 -21.01 19.66 3.45
N ASN A 478 -20.00 19.21 2.70
CA ASN A 478 -19.78 17.81 2.37
C ASN A 478 -19.06 17.06 3.52
N GLY A 479 -18.88 15.74 3.37
CA GLY A 479 -18.29 14.90 4.42
C GLY A 479 -16.84 15.26 4.80
N ARG A 480 -16.01 15.74 3.83
CA ARG A 480 -14.66 16.25 4.15
C ARG A 480 -14.73 17.56 4.91
N GLN A 481 -15.59 18.48 4.49
CA GLN A 481 -15.78 19.76 5.17
C GLN A 481 -16.28 19.56 6.61
N ILE A 482 -17.19 18.61 6.86
CA ILE A 482 -17.63 18.25 8.22
C ILE A 482 -16.46 17.76 9.07
N ARG A 483 -15.62 16.85 8.54
CA ARG A 483 -14.43 16.35 9.24
C ARG A 483 -13.46 17.49 9.57
N ASN A 484 -13.14 18.32 8.58
CA ASN A 484 -12.24 19.47 8.75
C ASN A 484 -12.82 20.46 9.78
N ALA A 485 -14.12 20.74 9.72
CA ALA A 485 -14.77 21.63 10.67
C ALA A 485 -14.70 21.11 12.10
N VAL A 486 -14.87 19.80 12.32
CA VAL A 486 -14.69 19.18 13.64
C VAL A 486 -13.24 19.32 14.12
N GLN A 487 -12.25 19.09 13.26
CA GLN A 487 -10.83 19.20 13.62
C GLN A 487 -10.44 20.65 13.96
N ILE A 488 -10.83 21.61 13.13
CA ILE A 488 -10.53 23.03 13.34
C ILE A 488 -11.25 23.54 14.58
N ALA A 489 -12.54 23.22 14.76
CA ALA A 489 -13.31 23.64 15.94
C ALA A 489 -12.75 23.05 17.24
N ALA A 490 -12.25 21.81 17.21
CA ALA A 490 -11.55 21.21 18.34
C ALA A 490 -10.22 21.92 18.64
N GLY A 491 -9.44 22.27 17.60
CA GLY A 491 -8.22 23.08 17.73
C GLY A 491 -8.50 24.46 18.34
N LEU A 492 -9.54 25.15 17.86
CA LEU A 492 -9.99 26.43 18.43
C LEU A 492 -10.36 26.29 19.91
N ALA A 493 -11.07 25.23 20.29
CA ALA A 493 -11.43 24.99 21.70
C ALA A 493 -10.20 24.80 22.60
N LEU A 494 -9.15 24.15 22.11
CA LEU A 494 -7.90 23.96 22.84
C LEU A 494 -7.11 25.26 22.95
N TYR A 495 -7.10 26.05 21.88
CA TYR A 495 -6.45 27.35 21.85
C TYR A 495 -7.13 28.36 22.78
N ASP A 496 -8.46 28.43 22.76
CA ASP A 496 -9.26 29.23 23.72
C ASP A 496 -8.89 28.85 25.16
N LYS A 497 -8.77 27.55 25.45
CA LYS A 497 -8.39 27.07 26.78
C LYS A 497 -6.96 27.45 27.17
N GLN A 498 -6.04 27.46 26.22
CA GLN A 498 -4.66 27.90 26.47
C GLN A 498 -4.60 29.38 26.85
N ILE A 499 -5.37 30.23 26.16
CA ILE A 499 -5.49 31.66 26.49
C ILE A 499 -6.06 31.84 27.90
N GLU A 500 -7.13 31.11 28.24
CA GLU A 500 -7.72 31.16 29.59
C GLU A 500 -6.68 30.80 30.68
N ILE A 501 -5.81 29.82 30.45
CA ILE A 501 -4.73 29.45 31.39
C ILE A 501 -3.69 30.56 31.51
N GLU A 502 -3.32 31.20 30.41
CA GLU A 502 -2.35 32.30 30.39
C GLU A 502 -2.89 33.57 31.10
N GLU A 503 -4.19 33.84 31.01
CA GLU A 503 -4.84 35.02 31.60
C GLU A 503 -5.26 34.82 33.07
N ASP A 504 -5.89 33.69 33.41
CA ASP A 504 -6.54 33.45 34.73
C ASP A 504 -5.72 32.52 35.66
N GLY A 505 -4.61 31.96 35.19
CA GLY A 505 -3.77 31.02 35.93
C GLY A 505 -4.15 29.54 35.71
N GLU A 506 -3.52 28.64 36.47
CA GLU A 506 -3.60 27.19 36.23
C GLU A 506 -5.01 26.63 36.52
N ASP A 507 -5.85 26.55 35.48
CA ASP A 507 -7.19 25.95 35.54
C ASP A 507 -7.20 24.54 34.95
N ASN A 508 -7.39 23.55 35.82
CA ASN A 508 -7.41 22.12 35.48
C ASN A 508 -8.74 21.65 34.83
N THR A 509 -9.64 22.57 34.44
CA THR A 509 -10.85 22.22 33.68
C THR A 509 -10.52 21.86 32.22
N PRO A 510 -11.25 20.92 31.60
CA PRO A 510 -11.04 20.57 30.19
C PRO A 510 -11.45 21.68 29.23
N ALA A 511 -10.79 21.72 28.07
CA ALA A 511 -11.21 22.54 26.95
C ALA A 511 -12.64 22.16 26.52
N THR A 512 -13.54 23.14 26.43
CA THR A 512 -14.96 22.89 26.13
C THR A 512 -15.27 23.19 24.66
N LEU A 513 -15.55 22.17 23.85
CA LEU A 513 -15.99 22.32 22.46
C LEU A 513 -17.49 22.68 22.40
N ARG A 514 -17.81 23.87 21.88
CA ARG A 514 -19.18 24.43 21.79
C ARG A 514 -19.55 24.82 20.35
N ALA A 515 -20.83 25.16 20.13
CA ALA A 515 -21.34 25.64 18.84
C ALA A 515 -20.61 26.90 18.32
N LYS A 516 -20.19 27.82 19.22
CA LYS A 516 -19.43 29.03 18.85
C LYS A 516 -18.19 28.74 17.99
N HIS A 517 -17.50 27.63 18.23
CA HIS A 517 -16.32 27.26 17.45
C HIS A 517 -16.70 26.80 16.03
N PHE A 518 -17.84 26.12 15.88
CA PHE A 518 -18.37 25.75 14.57
C PHE A 518 -18.93 26.96 13.81
N GLU A 519 -19.52 27.93 14.51
CA GLU A 519 -19.95 29.22 13.94
C GLU A 519 -18.76 29.97 13.31
N ALA A 520 -17.63 30.04 14.01
CA ALA A 520 -16.40 30.66 13.48
C ALA A 520 -15.93 29.96 12.19
N VAL A 521 -15.86 28.62 12.19
CA VAL A 521 -15.47 27.85 10.99
C VAL A 521 -16.47 28.02 9.84
N ALA A 522 -17.77 28.06 10.15
CA ALA A 522 -18.82 28.27 9.16
C ALA A 522 -18.74 29.65 8.52
N GLY A 523 -18.46 30.69 9.31
CA GLY A 523 -18.25 32.06 8.83
C GLY A 523 -17.14 32.12 7.79
N THR A 524 -15.94 31.64 8.13
CA THR A 524 -14.80 31.62 7.19
C THR A 524 -15.08 30.79 5.93
N THR A 525 -15.78 29.66 6.07
CA THR A 525 -16.14 28.83 4.90
C THR A 525 -17.14 29.54 4.00
N ALA A 526 -18.13 30.23 4.57
CA ALA A 526 -19.15 30.96 3.84
C ALA A 526 -18.56 32.15 3.06
N GLU A 527 -17.63 32.89 3.66
CA GLU A 527 -16.91 33.99 3.00
C GLU A 527 -16.18 33.50 1.74
N PHE A 528 -15.49 32.35 1.83
CA PHE A 528 -14.80 31.77 0.69
C PHE A 528 -15.77 31.31 -0.42
N GLU A 529 -16.90 30.69 -0.05
CA GLU A 529 -17.92 30.28 -1.03
C GLU A 529 -18.57 31.48 -1.73
N GLU A 530 -18.85 32.56 -1.00
CA GLU A 530 -19.37 33.80 -1.56
C GLU A 530 -18.37 34.43 -2.54
N TYR A 531 -17.09 34.51 -2.15
CA TYR A 531 -16.03 34.94 -3.05
C TYR A 531 -15.99 34.11 -4.34
N LEU A 532 -16.05 32.78 -4.24
CA LEU A 532 -16.06 31.90 -5.42
C LEU A 532 -17.30 32.07 -6.29
N LYS A 533 -18.47 32.38 -5.72
CA LYS A 533 -19.70 32.68 -6.48
C LYS A 533 -19.61 33.99 -7.26
N ILE A 534 -18.78 34.93 -6.80
CA ILE A 534 -18.51 36.18 -7.51
C ILE A 534 -17.48 35.94 -8.62
N VAL A 535 -16.38 35.24 -8.32
CA VAL A 535 -15.30 34.97 -9.27
C VAL A 535 -15.75 34.04 -10.40
N LYS A 536 -16.52 33.01 -10.07
CA LYS A 536 -17.03 32.05 -11.04
C LYS A 536 -18.50 32.37 -11.34
N ILE A 537 -18.95 32.18 -12.57
CA ILE A 537 -20.35 32.46 -12.94
C ILE A 537 -21.29 31.40 -12.33
N GLY A 538 -21.71 31.62 -11.08
CA GLY A 538 -22.69 30.80 -10.36
C GLY A 538 -22.07 29.70 -9.47
N ASP A 539 -22.91 28.86 -8.90
CA ASP A 539 -22.50 27.79 -7.97
C ASP A 539 -21.83 26.60 -8.69
N GLU A 540 -21.02 25.83 -7.98
CA GLU A 540 -20.24 24.71 -8.51
C GLU A 540 -21.11 23.65 -9.19
N GLU A 541 -22.26 23.30 -8.59
CA GLU A 541 -23.18 22.31 -9.15
C GLU A 541 -23.77 22.76 -10.49
N ASP A 542 -24.13 24.04 -10.61
CA ASP A 542 -24.66 24.62 -11.84
C ASP A 542 -23.59 24.64 -12.94
N GLN A 543 -22.35 24.97 -12.58
CA GLN A 543 -21.23 24.93 -13.50
C GLN A 543 -20.95 23.52 -13.99
N ALA A 544 -20.92 22.54 -13.08
CA ALA A 544 -20.70 21.15 -13.43
C ALA A 544 -21.79 20.62 -14.37
N ARG A 545 -23.05 21.04 -14.16
CA ARG A 545 -24.16 20.75 -15.07
C ARG A 545 -24.00 21.44 -16.43
N ARG A 546 -23.61 22.71 -16.46
CA ARG A 546 -23.37 23.47 -17.71
C ARG A 546 -22.24 22.83 -18.55
N ARG A 547 -21.21 22.29 -17.90
CA ARG A 547 -20.12 21.55 -18.55
C ARG A 547 -20.48 20.09 -18.89
N GLN A 548 -21.70 19.66 -18.59
CA GLN A 548 -22.16 18.27 -18.79
C GLN A 548 -21.34 17.24 -17.99
N GLU A 549 -20.70 17.63 -16.90
CA GLU A 549 -19.83 16.76 -16.09
C GLU A 549 -20.64 15.91 -15.11
N ARG A 550 -21.66 16.50 -14.45
CA ARG A 550 -22.56 15.81 -13.52
C ARG A 550 -23.86 16.57 -13.33
N ALA A 551 -24.87 15.90 -12.79
CA ALA A 551 -26.16 16.48 -12.44
C ALA A 551 -26.51 16.15 -10.98
N ASP A 552 -26.07 16.99 -10.04
CA ASP A 552 -26.18 16.72 -8.60
C ASP A 552 -27.62 16.77 -8.08
N HIS A 553 -28.51 17.50 -8.79
CA HIS A 553 -29.94 17.54 -8.51
C HIS A 553 -30.69 16.31 -9.02
N TRP A 554 -30.00 15.36 -9.66
CA TRP A 554 -30.65 14.15 -10.12
C TRP A 554 -31.16 13.35 -8.91
N ARG A 555 -32.48 13.25 -8.81
CA ARG A 555 -33.11 12.22 -7.98
C ARG A 555 -33.30 11.00 -8.87
N ALA A 556 -32.91 9.83 -8.37
CA ALA A 556 -33.40 8.58 -8.90
C ALA A 556 -34.92 8.66 -8.82
N ARG A 557 -35.54 9.05 -9.93
CA ARG A 557 -36.99 9.07 -10.11
C ARG A 557 -37.47 7.72 -9.58
N GLU A 558 -38.52 7.73 -8.75
CA GLU A 558 -39.20 6.54 -8.21
C GLU A 558 -39.85 5.73 -9.36
N ILE A 559 -39.07 5.40 -10.40
CA ILE A 559 -39.46 4.69 -11.61
C ILE A 559 -39.94 3.27 -11.27
N TYR A 560 -39.65 2.78 -10.06
CA TYR A 560 -40.12 1.49 -9.58
C TYR A 560 -41.33 1.55 -8.62
N ASP A 561 -41.70 2.72 -8.08
CA ASP A 561 -42.87 2.82 -7.19
C ASP A 561 -44.11 3.33 -7.93
N GLU A 562 -43.98 4.20 -8.94
CA GLU A 562 -45.14 4.72 -9.69
C GLU A 562 -45.83 3.64 -10.55
N ASP A 563 -45.10 2.62 -11.02
CA ASP A 563 -45.64 1.63 -11.98
C ASP A 563 -46.34 0.43 -11.31
N HIS A 564 -46.19 0.27 -9.98
CA HIS A 564 -46.89 -0.78 -9.22
C HIS A 564 -48.24 -0.32 -8.66
N SER A 565 -48.38 0.94 -8.24
CA SER A 565 -49.71 1.48 -7.89
C SER A 565 -50.58 1.70 -9.13
N ASP A 566 -50.00 2.11 -10.26
CA ASP A 566 -50.76 2.32 -11.49
C ASP A 566 -51.13 1.03 -12.23
N ARG A 567 -50.35 -0.06 -12.09
CA ARG A 567 -50.76 -1.38 -12.63
C ARG A 567 -51.90 -2.02 -11.84
N GLU A 568 -51.93 -1.87 -10.51
CA GLU A 568 -53.04 -2.34 -9.68
C GLU A 568 -54.33 -1.54 -9.97
N THR A 569 -54.17 -0.22 -10.14
CA THR A 569 -55.28 0.71 -10.40
C THR A 569 -55.80 0.59 -11.85
N ARG A 570 -54.91 0.39 -12.84
CA ARG A 570 -55.27 0.08 -14.24
C ARG A 570 -55.86 -1.32 -14.39
N ARG A 571 -55.38 -2.34 -13.67
CA ARG A 571 -56.05 -3.67 -13.64
C ARG A 571 -57.42 -3.58 -13.00
N ARG A 572 -57.61 -2.79 -11.93
CA ARG A 572 -58.94 -2.55 -11.34
C ARG A 572 -59.88 -1.79 -12.28
N THR A 573 -59.41 -0.78 -13.01
CA THR A 573 -60.25 -0.06 -13.99
C THR A 573 -60.50 -0.83 -15.29
N GLN A 574 -59.59 -1.71 -15.72
CA GLN A 574 -59.78 -2.53 -16.91
C GLN A 574 -60.67 -3.75 -16.64
N VAL A 575 -60.64 -4.32 -15.43
CA VAL A 575 -61.60 -5.35 -14.98
C VAL A 575 -62.97 -4.76 -14.65
N ALA A 576 -63.05 -3.49 -14.21
CA ALA A 576 -64.32 -2.78 -14.05
C ALA A 576 -64.97 -2.41 -15.40
N ARG A 577 -64.20 -1.97 -16.39
CA ARG A 577 -64.74 -1.63 -17.73
C ARG A 577 -65.19 -2.83 -18.55
N TYR A 578 -64.64 -4.02 -18.33
CA TYR A 578 -65.15 -5.26 -18.95
C TYR A 578 -66.40 -5.83 -18.25
N ARG A 579 -66.79 -5.29 -17.09
CA ARG A 579 -68.04 -5.66 -16.38
C ARG A 579 -69.24 -4.75 -16.67
N GLU A 580 -69.03 -3.61 -17.34
CA GLU A 580 -70.09 -2.64 -17.64
C GLU A 580 -70.45 -2.53 -19.14
N SER A 581 -69.78 -3.26 -20.04
CA SER A 581 -70.04 -3.20 -21.50
C SER A 581 -70.57 -4.51 -22.11
N SER A 582 -71.48 -5.20 -21.42
CA SER A 582 -72.28 -6.28 -22.03
C SER A 582 -73.72 -6.24 -21.54
N VAL A 583 -74.42 -5.18 -21.93
CA VAL A 583 -75.89 -5.14 -21.97
C VAL A 583 -76.27 -4.84 -23.41
N ASP A 584 -76.61 -5.89 -24.15
CA ASP A 584 -77.34 -5.79 -25.41
C ASP A 584 -78.76 -6.34 -25.17
N PRO A 585 -79.83 -5.68 -25.64
CA PRO A 585 -81.20 -6.08 -25.35
C PRO A 585 -81.77 -6.99 -26.45
N GLY A 586 -82.47 -8.06 -26.07
CA GLY A 586 -83.40 -8.71 -27.02
C GLY A 586 -83.64 -10.21 -26.87
N PHE A 587 -84.73 -10.54 -26.16
CA PHE A 587 -85.69 -11.61 -26.44
C PHE A 587 -85.33 -13.11 -26.32
N SER A 588 -86.15 -13.76 -25.46
CA SER A 588 -86.89 -15.00 -25.71
C SER A 588 -86.33 -16.36 -25.23
N SER A 589 -86.90 -16.76 -24.08
CA SER A 589 -87.55 -18.07 -23.84
C SER A 589 -86.73 -19.25 -23.28
N SER A 590 -87.30 -19.81 -22.21
CA SER A 590 -87.37 -21.25 -21.92
C SER A 590 -86.14 -21.99 -21.34
N ARG A 591 -86.11 -22.01 -20.00
CA ARG A 591 -85.76 -23.12 -19.08
C ARG A 591 -85.87 -24.56 -19.65
N PRO A 592 -85.33 -25.65 -19.01
CA PRO A 592 -84.59 -25.75 -17.72
C PRO A 592 -83.51 -26.88 -17.60
N ARG A 593 -82.99 -27.07 -16.35
CA ARG A 593 -82.55 -28.35 -15.68
C ARG A 593 -81.18 -28.93 -16.10
N LYS A 594 -80.40 -29.66 -15.29
CA LYS A 594 -80.28 -30.04 -13.86
C LYS A 594 -78.98 -30.89 -13.77
N ASN A 595 -78.46 -31.11 -12.55
CA ASN A 595 -77.68 -32.30 -12.11
C ASN A 595 -76.22 -32.42 -12.61
N SER A 596 -75.21 -32.25 -11.74
CA SER A 596 -74.68 -33.14 -10.68
C SER A 596 -73.60 -34.12 -11.17
N ARG A 597 -72.37 -33.89 -10.67
CA ARG A 597 -71.24 -34.80 -10.33
C ARG A 597 -71.48 -36.33 -10.43
N PRO A 598 -70.44 -37.15 -10.73
CA PRO A 598 -69.55 -37.64 -9.64
C PRO A 598 -68.09 -38.03 -10.02
N GLN A 599 -67.36 -38.48 -8.99
CA GLN A 599 -65.96 -38.92 -8.88
C GLN A 599 -65.72 -40.42 -9.27
N ARG A 600 -64.42 -40.81 -9.22
CA ARG A 600 -63.78 -42.15 -9.04
C ARG A 600 -63.49 -42.93 -10.34
N SER A 601 -62.47 -43.80 -10.49
CA SER A 601 -61.28 -44.24 -9.72
C SER A 601 -60.46 -45.22 -10.62
N ASP A 602 -59.24 -45.60 -10.18
CA ASP A 602 -58.55 -46.90 -10.44
C ASP A 602 -57.97 -47.14 -11.88
N VAL A 603 -56.89 -47.90 -12.22
CA VAL A 603 -55.93 -48.85 -11.58
C VAL A 603 -54.99 -49.43 -12.70
N LEU A 604 -53.75 -49.86 -12.38
CA LEU A 604 -52.85 -50.87 -13.08
C LEU A 604 -52.25 -50.55 -14.48
N ASP A 605 -51.14 -51.11 -15.01
CA ASP A 605 -50.04 -52.02 -14.60
C ASP A 605 -48.94 -52.03 -15.72
N ARG A 606 -47.70 -52.41 -15.34
CA ARG A 606 -46.56 -53.08 -16.02
C ARG A 606 -46.22 -53.05 -17.54
N THR A 607 -44.88 -53.18 -17.72
CA THR A 607 -44.06 -53.98 -18.68
C THR A 607 -43.35 -53.35 -19.92
N GLN A 608 -42.04 -53.67 -20.00
CA GLN A 608 -41.02 -53.60 -21.10
C GLN A 608 -41.42 -54.48 -22.34
N PRO A 609 -40.69 -54.59 -23.51
CA PRO A 609 -39.21 -54.57 -23.73
C PRO A 609 -38.65 -54.11 -25.12
N ALA A 610 -37.37 -54.43 -25.35
CA ALA A 610 -36.42 -54.05 -26.41
C ALA A 610 -36.56 -54.69 -27.82
N HIS A 611 -35.83 -54.16 -28.83
CA HIS A 611 -35.32 -54.92 -29.98
C HIS A 611 -34.04 -54.33 -30.65
N ARG A 612 -33.24 -55.25 -31.22
CA ARG A 612 -31.87 -55.19 -31.80
C ARG A 612 -31.76 -54.61 -33.23
N ARG A 613 -30.52 -54.26 -33.68
CA ARG A 613 -29.80 -54.91 -34.82
C ARG A 613 -28.31 -54.50 -34.96
N ARG A 614 -27.51 -55.39 -35.57
CA ARG A 614 -26.04 -55.46 -35.74
C ARG A 614 -25.58 -55.07 -37.16
N GLN A 615 -24.29 -54.76 -37.34
CA GLN A 615 -23.29 -55.32 -38.31
C GLN A 615 -21.93 -54.58 -38.08
N ASP A 616 -20.84 -55.25 -37.66
CA ASP A 616 -19.76 -55.93 -38.44
C ASP A 616 -18.92 -54.90 -39.27
N ASP A 617 -17.58 -54.84 -39.32
CA ASP A 617 -16.48 -55.75 -38.98
C ASP A 617 -15.10 -55.04 -39.05
N MET A 618 -14.05 -55.71 -38.54
CA MET A 618 -12.61 -55.69 -38.92
C MET A 618 -11.59 -54.61 -38.46
N GLY A 619 -10.63 -55.11 -37.64
CA GLY A 619 -9.15 -54.94 -37.76
C GLY A 619 -8.54 -53.65 -37.17
N GLY A 620 -7.59 -53.63 -36.24
CA GLY A 620 -6.52 -54.57 -35.89
C GLY A 620 -5.17 -53.94 -36.23
N GLY A 621 -4.32 -53.62 -35.22
CA GLY A 621 -2.91 -53.30 -35.48
C GLY A 621 -2.21 -52.38 -34.48
N ARG A 622 -1.44 -52.97 -33.57
CA ARG A 622 -0.40 -52.31 -32.74
C ARG A 622 0.83 -51.96 -33.60
N GLY A 623 1.59 -50.94 -33.21
CA GLY A 623 2.95 -50.73 -33.74
C GLY A 623 3.69 -49.57 -33.08
N ALA A 624 4.65 -49.91 -32.21
CA ALA A 624 5.70 -49.02 -31.75
C ALA A 624 6.78 -48.84 -32.83
N GLY A 625 7.50 -47.72 -32.86
CA GLY A 625 8.68 -47.55 -33.72
C GLY A 625 9.34 -46.17 -33.62
N ARG A 626 10.59 -46.17 -33.13
CA ARG A 626 11.58 -45.08 -33.17
C ARG A 626 11.98 -44.73 -34.62
N GLU A 627 12.45 -43.50 -34.85
CA GLU A 627 13.71 -43.10 -35.53
C GLU A 627 13.67 -41.59 -35.86
N GLN A 628 14.56 -40.76 -35.29
CA GLN A 628 15.80 -40.27 -35.89
C GLN A 628 15.66 -39.69 -37.31
N GLN A 629 15.94 -38.39 -37.47
CA GLN A 629 17.01 -37.88 -38.35
C GLN A 629 17.20 -36.35 -38.25
N ARG A 630 18.48 -35.95 -38.20
CA ARG A 630 19.01 -34.59 -38.49
C ARG A 630 19.05 -34.35 -40.01
N PRO A 631 19.27 -33.11 -40.47
CA PRO A 631 20.64 -32.71 -40.93
C PRO A 631 21.00 -31.24 -40.52
N ARG A 632 22.22 -30.88 -40.06
CA ARG A 632 23.40 -30.32 -40.80
C ARG A 632 23.05 -29.58 -42.11
N GLY A 633 23.49 -28.37 -42.47
CA GLY A 633 24.39 -27.31 -41.97
C GLY A 633 24.72 -26.35 -43.15
N SER A 634 25.17 -25.11 -42.87
CA SER A 634 26.10 -24.21 -43.65
C SER A 634 25.66 -22.72 -43.56
N ARG A 635 26.37 -21.79 -42.90
CA ARG A 635 27.62 -21.05 -43.23
C ARG A 635 27.40 -19.75 -44.07
N MET A 636 27.69 -18.61 -43.41
CA MET A 636 28.20 -17.29 -43.86
C MET A 636 27.40 -16.41 -44.85
N THR A 637 27.15 -15.15 -44.44
CA THR A 637 27.72 -13.90 -45.02
C THR A 637 27.40 -12.66 -44.15
N ARG A 638 28.37 -11.73 -44.05
CA ARG A 638 28.27 -10.34 -43.51
C ARG A 638 27.69 -9.39 -44.58
N PRO A 639 27.28 -8.17 -44.20
CA PRO A 639 27.99 -6.93 -44.64
C PRO A 639 28.25 -5.94 -43.47
N ALA A 640 29.43 -5.31 -43.37
CA ALA A 640 29.81 -3.93 -43.81
C ALA A 640 29.04 -2.84 -43.01
N GLN A 641 29.59 -2.12 -42.02
CA GLN A 641 30.71 -1.14 -42.00
C GLN A 641 30.61 -0.07 -43.09
N ASP A 642 30.25 1.15 -42.67
CA ASP A 642 30.62 2.41 -43.31
C ASP A 642 30.98 3.44 -42.22
N ASP A 643 32.12 4.07 -42.47
CA ASP A 643 32.88 5.03 -41.68
C ASP A 643 32.20 6.41 -41.62
N TYR A 644 32.42 7.15 -40.53
CA TYR A 644 32.60 8.61 -40.62
C TYR A 644 33.67 9.09 -39.64
N HIS A 645 34.59 9.85 -40.23
CA HIS A 645 35.80 10.45 -39.70
C HIS A 645 35.55 11.54 -38.64
N GLU A 646 36.45 11.58 -37.66
CA GLU A 646 36.86 12.78 -36.93
C GLU A 646 37.71 13.66 -37.86
N ASP A 647 37.43 14.96 -37.91
CA ASP A 647 38.40 15.99 -38.28
C ASP A 647 38.05 17.26 -37.46
N ASP A 648 39.03 17.70 -36.69
CA ASP A 648 39.13 19.01 -36.04
C ASP A 648 39.25 20.11 -37.10
N ASP A 649 38.68 21.29 -36.84
CA ASP A 649 39.31 22.57 -37.23
C ASP A 649 38.64 23.75 -36.49
N ASP A 650 39.49 24.52 -35.83
CA ASP A 650 39.25 25.83 -35.22
C ASP A 650 38.75 26.87 -36.24
N MET A 651 37.90 27.81 -35.80
CA MET A 651 37.91 29.20 -36.29
C MET A 651 37.02 30.11 -35.39
N GLU A 652 37.54 31.31 -35.18
CA GLU A 652 37.22 32.35 -34.21
C GLU A 652 35.93 33.17 -34.48
N ASP A 653 35.49 33.86 -33.40
CA ASP A 653 34.84 35.18 -33.30
C ASP A 653 33.58 35.52 -34.12
N ASP A 654 32.47 35.88 -33.44
CA ASP A 654 32.23 37.28 -33.05
C ASP A 654 30.89 37.50 -32.30
N ASN A 655 30.99 38.25 -31.19
CA ASN A 655 30.05 39.21 -30.59
C ASN A 655 28.51 39.01 -30.67
N LEU A 656 27.86 38.98 -29.49
CA LEU A 656 26.94 40.05 -29.04
C LEU A 656 26.62 39.92 -27.54
N ARG A 657 27.13 40.89 -26.77
CA ARG A 657 26.74 41.25 -25.41
C ARG A 657 25.30 41.79 -25.40
N ASP A 658 24.54 41.45 -24.37
CA ASP A 658 23.64 42.40 -23.70
C ASP A 658 23.62 42.11 -22.20
N GLN A 659 23.75 43.19 -21.43
CA GLN A 659 23.88 43.29 -19.97
C GLN A 659 22.52 43.57 -19.31
N TYR A 660 22.58 43.80 -17.99
CA TYR A 660 21.59 44.21 -17.00
C TYR A 660 20.93 43.05 -16.24
N ASP A 661 20.88 43.00 -14.91
CA ASP A 661 21.61 43.57 -13.76
C ASP A 661 20.73 43.08 -12.58
N GLU A 662 21.26 42.28 -11.64
CA GLU A 662 20.59 42.00 -10.36
C GLU A 662 21.38 42.69 -9.24
N GLU A 663 20.73 43.69 -8.64
CA GLU A 663 21.22 44.44 -7.48
C GLU A 663 21.08 43.57 -6.22
N GLU A 664 22.22 43.24 -5.60
CA GLU A 664 22.32 42.78 -4.21
C GLU A 664 22.35 44.00 -3.29
N GLU A 665 21.31 44.20 -2.47
CA GLU A 665 21.37 45.09 -1.32
C GLU A 665 21.97 44.34 -0.11
N GLN A 666 23.20 44.72 0.23
CA GLN A 666 23.82 44.51 1.54
C GLN A 666 23.53 45.73 2.42
N ASP A 667 23.08 45.50 3.66
CA ASP A 667 23.12 46.51 4.71
C ASP A 667 23.82 45.97 5.96
N GLU A 668 24.59 46.86 6.57
CA GLU A 668 25.76 46.64 7.41
C GLU A 668 25.48 46.93 8.90
N TYR A 669 26.29 46.30 9.77
CA TYR A 669 26.68 46.69 11.14
C TYR A 669 25.66 46.77 12.30
N THR A 670 25.92 46.01 13.38
CA THR A 670 26.73 46.52 14.52
C THR A 670 27.05 45.46 15.60
N HIS A 671 28.25 45.61 16.16
CA HIS A 671 28.83 44.92 17.32
C HIS A 671 28.00 45.05 18.62
N GLU A 672 28.04 44.02 19.50
CA GLU A 672 28.61 44.18 20.85
C GLU A 672 28.75 42.86 21.67
N ARG A 673 29.99 42.62 22.11
CA ARG A 673 30.48 42.10 23.41
C ARG A 673 29.91 40.82 24.06
N ARG A 674 30.81 39.83 24.16
CA ARG A 674 30.86 38.81 25.24
C ARG A 674 31.03 39.44 26.63
N PRO A 675 30.64 38.72 27.70
CA PRO A 675 31.68 38.22 28.59
C PRO A 675 31.53 36.75 28.99
N GLN A 676 32.66 36.15 29.34
CA GLN A 676 32.83 34.80 29.87
C GLN A 676 32.39 34.68 31.33
N GLY A 677 31.94 33.47 31.69
CA GLY A 677 32.34 32.81 32.95
C GLY A 677 31.20 32.47 33.91
N GLY A 678 31.02 31.18 34.22
CA GLY A 678 30.31 30.76 35.43
C GLY A 678 29.68 29.37 35.36
N ARG A 679 30.38 28.38 35.91
CA ARG A 679 29.96 26.98 36.12
C ARG A 679 28.67 26.83 36.94
N THR A 680 28.02 25.67 36.74
CA THR A 680 27.19 24.78 37.60
C THR A 680 25.86 24.50 36.87
N GLY A 681 25.34 23.29 36.70
CA GLY A 681 25.65 21.95 37.18
C GLY A 681 24.35 21.12 36.99
N ALA A 682 24.52 19.82 36.73
CA ALA A 682 23.52 18.74 36.86
C ALA A 682 22.29 18.71 35.91
N GLY A 683 21.95 17.50 35.45
CA GLY A 683 20.59 17.15 35.06
C GLY A 683 20.37 16.54 33.68
N ARG A 684 21.13 15.51 33.29
CA ARG A 684 20.69 14.60 32.20
C ARG A 684 19.53 13.74 32.70
N GLN A 685 18.34 13.96 32.16
CA GLN A 685 17.24 12.98 32.12
C GLN A 685 16.83 12.76 30.66
N ARG A 686 16.93 11.49 30.25
CA ARG A 686 16.12 10.75 29.28
C ARG A 686 15.52 11.52 28.09
N LEU A 687 15.86 11.07 26.89
CA LEU A 687 14.98 10.26 26.05
C LEU A 687 15.82 9.36 25.15
#